data_AF-A0AAJ6I0L3-F1
#
_entry.id   AF-A0AAJ6I0L3-F1
#
_cell.length_a   1.000
_cell.length_b   1.000
_cell.length_c   1.000
_cell.angle_alpha   90.00
_cell.angle_beta   90.00
_cell.angle_gamma   90.00
#
_symmetry.space_group_name_H-M   'P 1'
#
loop_
_entity.id
_entity.type
_entity.pdbx_description
1 polymer ?
#
loop_
_entity_poly.entity_id
_entity_poly.type
_entity_poly.pdbx_seq_one_letter_code
_entity_poly.pdbx_strand_id
1 'polypeptide(L)'
;MTHDGQRTTSTVRSAIVRIATRYAGLLAAAVVLAALAVATVSGMRSAPDVDRSSGPDPATVLLPADLPPLRLLPRQPEPVVREPEADPDERCEEALRAWVNENDNTVVVRVQQCRSFEWAAYQQALVLDDGRRIHADLTAAADIPFGVEMVTRQAVNDVPASAVVVVARRGNYVLQTTTLSDEAHLAEDVAVNRAVAQQQWSRLVGQPGTGVHPPVSGTLLARTGQTLALLLLGLYAATNLVGWARNAARGTRAVSGTPVDSPRVRWHDVSGRSARLAAAARGRFWLIVLLMAASQALPLPTPAKAALLGVAPLFYSLGRRHTPGERELWGRHAPSQVRTERNRATAMAWFVLSGALLVLGLLSLLAPAMLLQVGSTEEVGPGGRWHPTVMADGPHGWRLVPVHLLVADLLAVSVILLWASGFLYRLARRRSALDAPRKLEADTRAPIIFLRNFSDDEGTIRTSPMTRKAAVDKLGLIQFERFEEILVRYLSVYGPVIAVNNPNSRRAPLGAARESLAHDDWQKAIGERIDSCTMIVVAAAPEADTPGLRWELEQIVERGALARTVLVVPPYPASQVVPRWRRFLTMGTRFDVPDSTTEYADRILLLTNGHDGVWDSYHGRQRTDWAYAVALAAAAEGVIARSSGQPPGGGRDGAEQVDIADREV
;
A
#
# COMPACT_ATOMS: atom_id res chain seq x y z
N MET A 1 52.45 20.87 -1.33
CA MET A 1 51.64 20.17 -2.35
C MET A 1 50.89 18.92 -1.84
N THR A 2 51.03 18.51 -0.58
CA THR A 2 50.39 17.30 -0.03
C THR A 2 49.06 17.54 0.72
N HIS A 3 48.66 18.79 0.95
CA HIS A 3 47.46 19.12 1.74
C HIS A 3 46.15 19.20 0.93
N ASP A 4 46.24 19.28 -0.41
CA ASP A 4 45.09 19.48 -1.31
C ASP A 4 44.48 18.14 -1.82
N GLY A 5 45.26 17.06 -1.79
CA GLY A 5 44.82 15.71 -2.18
C GLY A 5 43.90 15.01 -1.14
N GLN A 6 43.97 15.41 0.13
CA GLN A 6 43.10 14.84 1.19
C GLN A 6 41.71 15.49 1.24
N ARG A 7 41.57 16.77 0.84
CA ARG A 7 40.26 17.43 0.77
C ARG A 7 39.43 16.90 -0.39
N THR A 8 40.03 16.73 -1.57
CA THR A 8 39.37 16.23 -2.78
C THR A 8 38.86 14.79 -2.62
N THR A 9 39.65 13.90 -2.05
CA THR A 9 39.27 12.49 -1.79
C THR A 9 38.14 12.35 -0.78
N SER A 10 38.09 13.18 0.27
CA SER A 10 36.98 13.24 1.24
C SER A 10 35.65 13.67 0.59
N THR A 11 35.67 14.72 -0.25
CA THR A 11 34.48 15.18 -0.99
C THR A 11 33.95 14.12 -1.95
N VAL A 12 34.82 13.46 -2.71
CA VAL A 12 34.43 12.41 -3.66
C VAL A 12 33.84 11.19 -2.94
N ARG A 13 34.47 10.75 -1.84
CA ARG A 13 33.96 9.63 -1.04
C ARG A 13 32.60 9.96 -0.42
N SER A 14 32.40 11.20 0.06
CA SER A 14 31.11 11.66 0.57
C SER A 14 30.03 11.79 -0.52
N ALA A 15 30.41 12.14 -1.75
CA ALA A 15 29.51 12.25 -2.89
C ALA A 15 29.09 10.85 -3.38
N ILE A 16 30.02 9.90 -3.46
CA ILE A 16 29.75 8.50 -3.80
C ILE A 16 28.87 7.85 -2.74
N VAL A 17 29.13 8.05 -1.45
CA VAL A 17 28.26 7.54 -0.37
C VAL A 17 26.87 8.19 -0.40
N ARG A 18 26.75 9.48 -0.73
CA ARG A 18 25.46 10.18 -0.90
C ARG A 18 24.68 9.71 -2.13
N ILE A 19 25.35 9.40 -3.23
CA ILE A 19 24.75 8.83 -4.44
C ILE A 19 24.33 7.38 -4.17
N ALA A 20 25.21 6.56 -3.59
CA ALA A 20 24.92 5.18 -3.22
C ALA A 20 23.74 5.07 -2.25
N THR A 21 23.66 5.91 -1.22
CA THR A 21 22.52 5.94 -0.29
C THR A 21 21.23 6.48 -0.94
N ARG A 22 21.31 7.38 -1.92
CA ARG A 22 20.15 7.84 -2.71
C ARG A 22 19.58 6.77 -3.64
N TYR A 23 20.43 5.94 -4.25
CA TYR A 23 20.01 4.94 -5.23
C TYR A 23 19.93 3.52 -4.66
N ALA A 24 20.44 3.25 -3.45
CA ALA A 24 20.41 1.92 -2.83
C ALA A 24 18.99 1.33 -2.77
N GLY A 25 17.96 2.13 -2.48
CA GLY A 25 16.57 1.67 -2.47
C GLY A 25 16.03 1.31 -3.86
N LEU A 26 16.42 2.07 -4.89
CA LEU A 26 16.05 1.80 -6.28
C LEU A 26 16.79 0.57 -6.82
N LEU A 27 18.07 0.44 -6.49
CA LEU A 27 18.90 -0.72 -6.83
C LEU A 27 18.33 -1.99 -6.17
N ALA A 28 18.02 -1.94 -4.87
CA ALA A 28 17.42 -3.05 -4.16
C ALA A 28 16.07 -3.46 -4.78
N ALA A 29 15.20 -2.49 -5.11
CA ALA A 29 13.94 -2.77 -5.79
C ALA A 29 14.16 -3.41 -7.17
N ALA A 30 15.13 -2.93 -7.95
CA ALA A 30 15.48 -3.50 -9.25
C ALA A 30 16.01 -4.94 -9.13
N VAL A 31 16.84 -5.22 -8.12
CA VAL A 31 17.35 -6.57 -7.84
C VAL A 31 16.20 -7.52 -7.46
N VAL A 32 15.27 -7.07 -6.60
CA VAL A 32 14.09 -7.88 -6.23
C VAL A 32 13.22 -8.18 -7.44
N LEU A 33 12.95 -7.19 -8.29
CA LEU A 33 12.18 -7.39 -9.53
C LEU A 33 12.88 -8.34 -10.51
N ALA A 34 14.20 -8.23 -10.65
CA ALA A 34 14.97 -9.14 -11.50
C ALA A 34 14.92 -10.57 -10.95
N ALA A 35 15.06 -10.75 -9.63
CA ALA A 35 14.96 -12.05 -8.99
C ALA A 35 13.56 -12.68 -9.15
N LEU A 36 12.50 -11.88 -8.99
CA LEU A 36 11.13 -12.31 -9.25
C LEU A 36 10.93 -12.73 -10.70
N ALA A 37 11.40 -11.93 -11.66
CA ALA A 37 11.31 -12.27 -13.08
C ALA A 37 12.05 -13.58 -13.42
N VAL A 38 13.24 -13.80 -12.86
CA VAL A 38 13.99 -15.06 -13.02
C VAL A 38 13.23 -16.23 -12.41
N ALA A 39 12.66 -16.07 -11.21
CA ALA A 39 11.87 -17.10 -10.55
C ALA A 39 10.62 -17.46 -11.36
N THR A 40 9.91 -16.46 -11.90
CA THR A 40 8.72 -16.65 -12.74
C THR A 40 9.08 -17.39 -14.03
N VAL A 41 10.14 -16.99 -14.73
CA VAL A 41 10.61 -17.71 -15.94
C VAL A 41 11.03 -19.15 -15.62
N SER A 42 11.74 -19.37 -14.52
CA SER A 42 12.11 -20.72 -14.07
C SER A 42 10.89 -21.57 -13.71
N GLY A 43 9.91 -20.97 -13.03
CA GLY A 43 8.64 -21.60 -12.66
C GLY A 43 7.82 -22.03 -13.89
N MET A 44 7.79 -21.20 -14.94
CA MET A 44 7.16 -21.53 -16.22
C MET A 44 7.88 -22.68 -16.94
N ARG A 45 9.21 -22.66 -16.97
CA ARG A 45 10.01 -23.72 -17.63
C ARG A 45 9.91 -25.08 -16.96
N SER A 46 9.53 -25.10 -15.69
CA SER A 46 9.33 -26.32 -14.89
C SER A 46 7.85 -26.72 -14.78
N ALA A 47 6.97 -26.14 -15.60
CA ALA A 47 5.58 -26.58 -15.69
C ALA A 47 5.52 -28.00 -16.30
N PRO A 48 4.65 -28.89 -15.77
CA PRO A 48 4.47 -30.22 -16.34
C PRO A 48 3.84 -30.14 -17.73
N ASP A 49 4.07 -31.16 -18.55
CA ASP A 49 3.36 -31.31 -19.82
C ASP A 49 1.88 -31.57 -19.55
N VAL A 50 1.03 -30.83 -20.26
CA VAL A 50 -0.42 -30.86 -20.07
C VAL A 50 -1.07 -31.47 -21.29
N ASP A 51 -1.98 -32.42 -21.06
CA ASP A 51 -2.82 -32.99 -22.11
C ASP A 51 -3.76 -31.92 -22.68
N ARG A 52 -3.74 -31.73 -23.99
CA ARG A 52 -4.54 -30.73 -24.71
C ARG A 52 -5.23 -31.29 -25.95
N SER A 53 -5.02 -32.57 -26.26
CA SER A 53 -5.69 -33.20 -27.39
C SER A 53 -7.07 -33.67 -26.97
N SER A 54 -8.12 -33.18 -27.64
CA SER A 54 -9.40 -33.86 -27.63
C SER A 54 -9.23 -35.20 -28.35
N GLY A 55 -9.64 -36.28 -27.70
CA GLY A 55 -9.68 -37.59 -28.34
C GLY A 55 -10.82 -37.70 -29.38
N PRO A 56 -10.96 -38.86 -30.04
CA PRO A 56 -12.03 -39.10 -31.01
C PRO A 56 -13.43 -39.13 -30.37
N ASP A 57 -14.48 -39.00 -31.18
CA ASP A 57 -15.88 -38.99 -30.71
C ASP A 57 -16.18 -40.13 -29.70
N PRO A 58 -16.89 -39.86 -28.58
CA PRO A 58 -17.18 -40.86 -27.54
C PRO A 58 -17.82 -42.15 -28.09
N ALA A 59 -18.58 -42.10 -29.19
CA ALA A 59 -19.18 -43.26 -29.84
C ALA A 59 -18.14 -44.21 -30.46
N THR A 60 -16.98 -43.69 -30.88
CA THR A 60 -15.91 -44.47 -31.52
C THR A 60 -15.04 -45.23 -30.52
N VAL A 61 -14.92 -44.72 -29.29
CA VAL A 61 -14.13 -45.34 -28.21
C VAL A 61 -14.94 -46.30 -27.34
N LEU A 62 -16.27 -46.32 -27.52
CA LEU A 62 -17.18 -47.19 -26.78
C LEU A 62 -16.92 -48.66 -27.10
N LEU A 63 -16.92 -49.53 -26.08
CA LEU A 63 -16.76 -50.98 -26.23
C LEU A 63 -17.72 -51.55 -27.29
N PRO A 64 -17.29 -52.52 -28.13
CA PRO A 64 -18.11 -53.08 -29.20
C PRO A 64 -19.34 -53.82 -28.63
N ALA A 65 -20.37 -54.06 -29.45
CA ALA A 65 -21.61 -54.66 -28.96
C ALA A 65 -21.42 -56.12 -28.55
N ASP A 66 -20.49 -56.81 -29.23
CA ASP A 66 -20.01 -58.15 -28.92
C ASP A 66 -18.89 -58.10 -27.88
N LEU A 67 -19.21 -58.50 -26.64
CA LEU A 67 -18.24 -58.69 -25.55
C LEU A 67 -18.15 -60.18 -25.18
N PRO A 68 -17.63 -61.06 -26.07
CA PRO A 68 -17.55 -62.49 -25.83
C PRO A 68 -16.81 -62.91 -24.55
N PRO A 69 -15.73 -62.25 -24.07
CA PRO A 69 -15.04 -62.70 -22.86
C PRO A 69 -15.84 -62.48 -21.56
N LEU A 70 -16.91 -61.70 -21.58
CA LEU A 70 -17.71 -61.35 -20.40
C LEU A 70 -19.14 -61.92 -20.42
N ARG A 71 -19.48 -62.72 -21.44
CA ARG A 71 -20.81 -63.35 -21.62
C ARG A 71 -22.00 -62.36 -21.52
N LEU A 72 -21.79 -61.13 -21.99
CA LEU A 72 -22.78 -60.07 -21.97
C LEU A 72 -23.59 -60.04 -23.28
N LEU A 73 -24.91 -59.94 -23.19
CA LEU A 73 -25.81 -59.82 -24.35
C LEU A 73 -26.15 -58.34 -24.63
N PRO A 74 -26.03 -57.84 -25.86
CA PRO A 74 -26.28 -56.43 -26.16
C PRO A 74 -27.75 -56.06 -25.95
N ARG A 75 -27.99 -54.89 -25.33
CA ARG A 75 -29.32 -54.31 -25.11
C ARG A 75 -29.35 -52.88 -25.67
N GLN A 76 -30.43 -52.52 -26.35
CA GLN A 76 -30.62 -51.12 -26.72
C GLN A 76 -30.96 -50.31 -25.46
N PRO A 77 -30.22 -49.24 -25.16
CA PRO A 77 -30.53 -48.38 -24.04
C PRO A 77 -31.81 -47.58 -24.32
N GLU A 78 -32.60 -47.32 -23.27
CA GLU A 78 -33.74 -46.42 -23.38
C GLU A 78 -33.29 -44.98 -23.66
N PRO A 79 -34.00 -44.22 -24.51
CA PRO A 79 -33.66 -42.84 -24.79
C PRO A 79 -33.83 -41.98 -23.53
N VAL A 80 -32.74 -41.47 -23.00
CA VAL A 80 -32.75 -40.51 -21.89
C VAL A 80 -33.22 -39.15 -22.43
N VAL A 81 -34.34 -38.64 -21.92
CA VAL A 81 -34.82 -37.27 -22.20
C VAL A 81 -33.84 -36.28 -21.57
N ARG A 82 -33.11 -35.52 -22.39
CA ARG A 82 -32.18 -34.48 -21.93
C ARG A 82 -32.94 -33.18 -21.70
N GLU A 83 -32.77 -32.58 -20.53
CA GLU A 83 -33.14 -31.19 -20.31
C GLU A 83 -32.20 -30.25 -21.09
N PRO A 84 -32.70 -29.12 -21.62
CA PRO A 84 -31.85 -28.18 -22.34
C PRO A 84 -30.94 -27.41 -21.38
N GLU A 85 -29.65 -27.70 -21.43
CA GLU A 85 -28.61 -27.02 -20.65
C GLU A 85 -28.13 -25.71 -21.32
N ALA A 86 -27.80 -24.71 -20.48
CA ALA A 86 -27.75 -23.30 -20.87
C ALA A 86 -26.37 -22.75 -21.32
N ASP A 87 -25.27 -23.49 -21.17
CA ASP A 87 -23.93 -23.04 -21.59
C ASP A 87 -23.27 -24.03 -22.58
N PRO A 88 -22.86 -23.59 -23.79
CA PRO A 88 -22.16 -24.44 -24.76
C PRO A 88 -20.76 -24.95 -24.32
N ASP A 89 -20.09 -24.30 -23.36
CA ASP A 89 -18.77 -24.73 -22.85
C ASP A 89 -18.89 -25.81 -21.75
N GLU A 90 -20.04 -25.91 -21.10
CA GLU A 90 -20.40 -26.96 -20.14
C GLU A 90 -20.99 -28.22 -20.82
N ARG A 91 -20.97 -28.27 -22.16
CA ARG A 91 -21.50 -29.41 -22.91
C ARG A 91 -20.50 -30.57 -22.95
N CYS A 92 -20.98 -31.75 -22.55
CA CYS A 92 -20.33 -33.02 -22.84
C CYS A 92 -21.12 -33.80 -23.89
N GLU A 93 -20.43 -34.24 -24.94
CA GLU A 93 -20.96 -35.22 -25.86
C GLU A 93 -20.94 -36.58 -25.16
N GLU A 94 -22.00 -37.36 -25.30
CA GLU A 94 -22.14 -38.59 -24.54
C GLU A 94 -22.55 -39.72 -25.47
N ALA A 95 -21.86 -40.86 -25.31
CA ALA A 95 -22.22 -42.13 -25.89
C ALA A 95 -22.43 -43.16 -24.78
N LEU A 96 -23.41 -44.03 -24.96
CA LEU A 96 -23.75 -45.05 -23.99
C LEU A 96 -24.11 -46.37 -24.66
N ARG A 97 -23.80 -47.47 -23.98
CA ARG A 97 -24.11 -48.83 -24.44
C ARG A 97 -24.49 -49.68 -23.24
N ALA A 98 -25.46 -50.55 -23.44
CA ALA A 98 -25.98 -51.43 -22.41
C ALA A 98 -25.85 -52.88 -22.83
N TRP A 99 -25.62 -53.73 -21.84
CA TRP A 99 -25.67 -55.18 -21.97
C TRP A 99 -26.46 -55.77 -20.81
N VAL A 100 -26.82 -57.04 -20.95
CA VAL A 100 -27.42 -57.85 -19.88
C VAL A 100 -26.45 -58.98 -19.56
N ASN A 101 -26.27 -59.26 -18.27
CA ASN A 101 -25.45 -60.39 -17.80
C ASN A 101 -26.26 -61.69 -17.65
N GLU A 102 -25.65 -62.75 -17.13
CA GLU A 102 -26.32 -64.05 -16.92
C GLU A 102 -27.49 -63.97 -15.93
N ASN A 103 -27.51 -62.95 -15.07
CA ASN A 103 -28.51 -62.72 -14.02
C ASN A 103 -29.64 -61.75 -14.42
N ASP A 104 -29.76 -61.43 -15.72
CA ASP A 104 -30.70 -60.43 -16.28
C ASP A 104 -30.47 -58.97 -15.79
N ASN A 105 -29.33 -58.72 -15.13
CA ASN A 105 -28.94 -57.40 -14.65
C ASN A 105 -28.31 -56.59 -15.78
N THR A 106 -28.74 -55.33 -15.90
CA THR A 106 -28.28 -54.45 -16.98
C THR A 106 -27.00 -53.74 -16.57
N VAL A 107 -25.94 -53.93 -17.37
CA VAL A 107 -24.67 -53.22 -17.27
C VAL A 107 -24.65 -52.10 -18.31
N VAL A 108 -24.58 -50.85 -17.87
CA VAL A 108 -24.52 -49.67 -18.73
C VAL A 108 -23.13 -49.07 -18.66
N VAL A 109 -22.52 -48.81 -19.81
CA VAL A 109 -21.31 -48.00 -19.95
C VAL A 109 -21.71 -46.67 -20.54
N ARG A 110 -21.36 -45.59 -19.86
CA ARG A 110 -21.50 -44.20 -20.29
C ARG A 110 -20.11 -43.60 -20.42
N VAL A 111 -19.83 -43.02 -21.59
CA VAL A 111 -18.63 -42.24 -21.86
C VAL A 111 -19.06 -40.84 -22.23
N GLN A 112 -18.67 -39.87 -21.42
CA GLN A 112 -18.89 -38.45 -21.67
C GLN A 112 -17.57 -37.82 -22.09
N GLN A 113 -17.55 -37.13 -23.24
CA GLN A 113 -16.44 -36.31 -23.69
C GLN A 113 -16.82 -34.84 -23.53
N CYS A 114 -16.14 -34.14 -22.62
CA CYS A 114 -16.39 -32.71 -22.40
C CYS A 114 -15.42 -31.86 -23.23
N ARG A 115 -15.86 -30.65 -23.60
CA ARG A 115 -14.98 -29.69 -24.29
C ARG A 115 -13.88 -29.16 -23.38
N SER A 116 -14.23 -28.89 -22.12
CA SER A 116 -13.32 -28.46 -21.06
C SER A 116 -12.84 -29.66 -20.24
N PHE A 117 -11.53 -29.74 -20.02
CA PHE A 117 -10.88 -30.72 -19.14
C PHE A 117 -11.22 -30.48 -17.67
N GLU A 118 -11.34 -29.22 -17.26
CA GLU A 118 -11.82 -28.81 -15.94
C GLU A 118 -13.27 -29.26 -15.73
N TRP A 119 -14.14 -29.09 -16.73
CA TRP A 119 -15.51 -29.57 -16.67
C TRP A 119 -15.60 -31.09 -16.61
N ALA A 120 -14.78 -31.83 -17.38
CA ALA A 120 -14.69 -33.28 -17.23
C ALA A 120 -14.27 -33.70 -15.81
N ALA A 121 -13.33 -32.97 -15.18
CA ALA A 121 -12.95 -33.20 -13.79
C ALA A 121 -14.08 -32.87 -12.81
N TYR A 122 -14.85 -31.82 -13.09
CA TYR A 122 -16.01 -31.46 -12.29
C TYR A 122 -17.13 -32.50 -12.38
N GLN A 123 -17.42 -33.04 -13.58
CA GLN A 123 -18.41 -34.10 -13.77
C GLN A 123 -18.06 -35.37 -12.98
N GLN A 124 -16.79 -35.79 -12.98
CA GLN A 124 -16.35 -36.88 -12.10
C GLN A 124 -16.59 -36.55 -10.62
N ALA A 125 -16.30 -35.31 -10.20
CA ALA A 125 -16.48 -34.88 -8.82
C ALA A 125 -17.96 -34.85 -8.41
N LEU A 126 -18.86 -34.43 -9.30
CA LEU A 126 -20.32 -34.46 -9.09
C LEU A 126 -20.84 -35.87 -8.84
N VAL A 127 -20.44 -36.84 -9.68
CA VAL A 127 -20.84 -38.24 -9.53
C VAL A 127 -20.39 -38.81 -8.16
N LEU A 128 -19.17 -38.46 -7.73
CA LEU A 128 -18.66 -38.86 -6.42
C LEU A 128 -19.40 -38.19 -5.26
N ASP A 129 -19.76 -36.91 -5.41
CA ASP A 129 -20.54 -36.18 -4.42
C ASP A 129 -21.95 -36.75 -4.27
N ASP A 130 -22.60 -37.11 -5.37
CA ASP A 130 -23.91 -37.77 -5.33
C ASP A 130 -23.82 -39.14 -4.64
N GLY A 131 -22.77 -39.92 -4.93
CA GLY A 131 -22.48 -41.17 -4.21
C GLY A 131 -22.32 -40.97 -2.70
N ARG A 132 -21.62 -39.92 -2.27
CA ARG A 132 -21.48 -39.57 -0.83
C ARG A 132 -22.81 -39.15 -0.21
N ARG A 133 -23.64 -38.39 -0.92
CA ARG A 133 -24.96 -37.93 -0.45
C ARG A 133 -25.92 -39.08 -0.20
N ILE A 134 -25.87 -40.13 -1.03
CA ILE A 134 -26.69 -41.34 -0.87
C ILE A 134 -26.03 -42.41 0.01
N HIS A 135 -24.93 -42.08 0.70
CA HIS A 135 -24.20 -42.99 1.59
C HIS A 135 -23.71 -44.27 0.91
N ALA A 136 -23.28 -44.18 -0.36
CA ALA A 136 -22.62 -45.31 -1.04
C ALA A 136 -21.29 -45.66 -0.34
N ASP A 137 -20.87 -46.91 -0.47
CA ASP A 137 -19.53 -47.37 -0.10
C ASP A 137 -18.56 -47.05 -1.24
N LEU A 138 -17.62 -46.12 -1.01
CA LEU A 138 -16.66 -45.66 -2.01
C LEU A 138 -15.30 -46.34 -1.78
N THR A 139 -14.86 -47.14 -2.74
CA THR A 139 -13.56 -47.82 -2.72
C THR A 139 -12.76 -47.50 -3.99
N ALA A 140 -11.44 -47.61 -3.93
CA ALA A 140 -10.61 -47.42 -5.12
C ALA A 140 -10.83 -48.57 -6.11
N ALA A 141 -11.14 -48.26 -7.37
CA ALA A 141 -11.28 -49.28 -8.41
C ALA A 141 -9.91 -49.86 -8.75
N ALA A 142 -9.70 -51.15 -8.46
CA ALA A 142 -8.44 -51.82 -8.77
C ALA A 142 -8.14 -51.73 -10.29
N ASP A 143 -6.86 -51.46 -10.61
CA ASP A 143 -6.33 -51.35 -11.98
C ASP A 143 -6.84 -50.17 -12.83
N ILE A 144 -7.65 -49.26 -12.26
CA ILE A 144 -8.07 -48.01 -12.91
C ILE A 144 -7.50 -46.82 -12.11
N PRO A 145 -6.45 -46.13 -12.62
CA PRO A 145 -5.88 -44.96 -11.95
C PRO A 145 -6.94 -43.88 -11.66
N PHE A 146 -7.06 -43.48 -10.39
CA PHE A 146 -8.06 -42.53 -9.90
C PHE A 146 -9.53 -42.95 -10.13
N GLY A 147 -9.76 -44.21 -10.48
CA GLY A 147 -11.09 -44.80 -10.56
C GLY A 147 -11.64 -45.07 -9.17
N VAL A 148 -12.94 -44.86 -9.00
CA VAL A 148 -13.67 -45.12 -7.75
C VAL A 148 -14.83 -46.05 -8.06
N GLU A 149 -14.93 -47.12 -7.30
CA GLU A 149 -16.06 -48.05 -7.27
C GLU A 149 -16.99 -47.62 -6.13
N MET A 150 -18.26 -47.46 -6.47
CA MET A 150 -19.32 -47.02 -5.56
C MET A 150 -20.37 -48.11 -5.49
N VAL A 151 -20.67 -48.58 -4.28
CA VAL A 151 -21.74 -49.55 -4.04
C VAL A 151 -22.79 -48.91 -3.16
N THR A 152 -23.98 -48.65 -3.70
CA THR A 152 -25.13 -48.19 -2.92
C THR A 152 -26.06 -49.35 -2.62
N ARG A 153 -26.54 -49.43 -1.38
CA ARG A 153 -27.51 -50.42 -0.91
C ARG A 153 -28.83 -49.73 -0.55
N GLN A 154 -29.50 -49.15 -1.54
CA GLN A 154 -30.71 -48.34 -1.33
C GLN A 154 -31.88 -48.89 -2.14
N ALA A 155 -33.04 -49.05 -1.52
CA ALA A 155 -34.23 -49.53 -2.23
C ALA A 155 -34.64 -48.56 -3.35
N VAL A 156 -34.78 -49.08 -4.57
CA VAL A 156 -35.32 -48.35 -5.73
C VAL A 156 -36.76 -48.79 -5.90
N ASN A 157 -37.73 -47.88 -5.74
CA ASN A 157 -39.17 -48.18 -5.83
C ASN A 157 -39.62 -49.36 -4.93
N ASP A 158 -39.21 -49.35 -3.65
CA ASP A 158 -39.50 -50.42 -2.67
C ASP A 158 -38.91 -51.81 -2.98
N VAL A 159 -38.09 -51.93 -4.03
CA VAL A 159 -37.29 -53.14 -4.31
C VAL A 159 -35.88 -52.93 -3.76
N PRO A 160 -35.35 -53.84 -2.91
CA PRO A 160 -33.96 -53.77 -2.47
C PRO A 160 -33.06 -54.07 -3.68
N ALA A 161 -32.57 -53.01 -4.32
CA ALA A 161 -31.64 -53.08 -5.44
C ALA A 161 -30.37 -52.35 -5.04
N SER A 162 -29.23 -53.01 -5.19
CA SER A 162 -27.92 -52.40 -4.99
C SER A 162 -27.42 -51.88 -6.34
N ALA A 163 -26.89 -50.66 -6.40
CA ALA A 163 -26.27 -50.14 -7.63
C ALA A 163 -24.76 -50.13 -7.48
N VAL A 164 -24.07 -50.72 -8.46
CA VAL A 164 -22.62 -50.72 -8.58
C VAL A 164 -22.24 -49.71 -9.66
N VAL A 165 -21.45 -48.71 -9.29
CA VAL A 165 -20.99 -47.67 -10.22
C VAL A 165 -19.48 -47.55 -10.16
N VAL A 166 -18.79 -47.75 -11.28
CA VAL A 166 -17.37 -47.37 -11.39
C VAL A 166 -17.27 -46.07 -12.19
N VAL A 167 -16.67 -45.05 -11.59
CA VAL A 167 -16.42 -43.74 -12.22
C VAL A 167 -14.91 -43.45 -12.29
N ALA A 168 -14.43 -42.97 -13.43
CA ALA A 168 -13.04 -42.58 -13.63
C ALA A 168 -12.91 -41.51 -14.73
N ARG A 169 -11.81 -40.75 -14.74
CA ARG A 169 -11.52 -39.75 -15.76
C ARG A 169 -10.19 -40.00 -16.46
N ARG A 170 -10.18 -39.84 -17.78
CA ARG A 170 -8.98 -39.88 -18.62
C ARG A 170 -9.03 -38.79 -19.68
N GLY A 171 -8.09 -37.86 -19.64
CA GLY A 171 -8.11 -36.67 -20.49
C GLY A 171 -9.40 -35.86 -20.27
N ASN A 172 -10.11 -35.57 -21.35
CA ASN A 172 -11.41 -34.91 -21.34
C ASN A 172 -12.60 -35.90 -21.32
N TYR A 173 -12.37 -37.19 -21.06
CA TYR A 173 -13.41 -38.20 -20.92
C TYR A 173 -13.72 -38.53 -19.47
N VAL A 174 -15.02 -38.67 -19.17
CA VAL A 174 -15.53 -39.29 -17.95
C VAL A 174 -16.14 -40.63 -18.32
N LEU A 175 -15.60 -41.69 -17.70
CA LEU A 175 -16.14 -43.04 -17.74
C LEU A 175 -17.05 -43.23 -16.54
N GLN A 176 -18.27 -43.68 -16.79
CA GLN A 176 -19.17 -44.17 -15.76
C GLN A 176 -19.75 -45.50 -16.22
N THR A 177 -19.59 -46.53 -15.42
CA THR A 177 -20.29 -47.80 -15.62
C THR A 177 -21.31 -47.98 -14.50
N THR A 178 -22.43 -48.61 -14.78
CA THR A 178 -23.53 -48.77 -13.81
C THR A 178 -24.19 -50.12 -14.00
N THR A 179 -24.26 -50.90 -12.93
CA THR A 179 -25.00 -52.16 -12.87
C THR A 179 -26.00 -52.08 -11.73
N LEU A 180 -27.27 -52.35 -12.00
CA LEU A 180 -28.26 -52.62 -10.95
C LEU A 180 -28.19 -54.10 -10.61
N SER A 181 -28.08 -54.42 -9.33
CA SER A 181 -27.83 -55.76 -8.81
C SER A 181 -28.75 -56.05 -7.63
N ASP A 182 -29.02 -57.32 -7.35
CA ASP A 182 -29.65 -57.75 -6.11
C ASP A 182 -28.57 -58.12 -5.06
N GLU A 183 -28.95 -58.28 -3.80
CA GLU A 183 -27.97 -58.60 -2.75
C GLU A 183 -27.35 -60.01 -2.92
N ALA A 184 -28.03 -60.91 -3.63
CA ALA A 184 -27.58 -62.28 -3.85
C ALA A 184 -26.41 -62.35 -4.86
N HIS A 185 -26.41 -61.50 -5.89
CA HIS A 185 -25.41 -61.50 -6.96
C HIS A 185 -24.45 -60.29 -6.90
N LEU A 186 -24.58 -59.44 -5.88
CA LEU A 186 -23.79 -58.21 -5.72
C LEU A 186 -22.28 -58.40 -5.91
N ALA A 187 -21.69 -59.45 -5.31
CA ALA A 187 -20.26 -59.70 -5.43
C ALA A 187 -19.82 -60.06 -6.87
N GLU A 188 -20.65 -60.80 -7.59
CA GLU A 188 -20.42 -61.15 -8.99
C GLU A 188 -20.59 -59.92 -9.89
N ASP A 189 -21.66 -59.14 -9.68
CA ASP A 189 -21.96 -57.95 -10.47
C ASP A 189 -20.93 -56.84 -10.25
N VAL A 190 -20.36 -56.73 -9.05
CA VAL A 190 -19.19 -55.87 -8.78
C VAL A 190 -18.00 -56.29 -9.64
N ALA A 191 -17.69 -57.59 -9.71
CA ALA A 191 -16.58 -58.09 -10.52
C ALA A 191 -16.82 -57.86 -12.03
N VAL A 192 -18.04 -58.12 -12.52
CA VAL A 192 -18.42 -57.89 -13.92
C VAL A 192 -18.35 -56.41 -14.27
N ASN A 193 -18.94 -55.53 -13.45
CA ASN A 193 -18.94 -54.09 -13.67
C ASN A 193 -17.50 -53.53 -13.71
N ARG A 194 -16.65 -53.95 -12.77
CA ARG A 194 -15.23 -53.58 -12.74
C ARG A 194 -14.49 -54.07 -13.98
N ALA A 195 -14.70 -55.30 -14.42
CA ALA A 195 -14.06 -55.83 -15.63
C ALA A 195 -14.49 -55.07 -16.91
N VAL A 196 -15.77 -54.72 -17.01
CA VAL A 196 -16.29 -53.87 -18.09
C VAL A 196 -15.65 -52.48 -18.03
N ALA A 197 -15.57 -51.87 -16.84
CA ALA A 197 -14.92 -50.58 -16.65
C ALA A 197 -13.43 -50.62 -17.04
N GLN A 198 -12.69 -51.67 -16.67
CA GLN A 198 -11.30 -51.87 -17.05
C GLN A 198 -11.12 -52.02 -18.56
N GLN A 199 -11.99 -52.78 -19.22
CA GLN A 199 -11.96 -52.91 -20.69
C GLN A 199 -12.26 -51.57 -21.38
N GLN A 200 -13.28 -50.84 -20.93
CA GLN A 200 -13.61 -49.53 -21.47
C GLN A 200 -12.48 -48.52 -21.24
N TRP A 201 -11.88 -48.53 -20.05
CA TRP A 201 -10.75 -47.68 -19.68
C TRP A 201 -9.56 -47.82 -20.63
N SER A 202 -9.27 -49.03 -21.08
CA SER A 202 -8.17 -49.32 -22.01
C SER A 202 -8.32 -48.63 -23.37
N ARG A 203 -9.56 -48.28 -23.77
CA ARG A 203 -9.87 -47.62 -25.05
C ARG A 203 -9.88 -46.09 -24.96
N LEU A 204 -9.91 -45.53 -23.76
CA LEU A 204 -9.87 -44.08 -23.55
C LEU A 204 -8.44 -43.56 -23.73
N VAL A 205 -8.32 -42.35 -24.26
CA VAL A 205 -7.04 -41.66 -24.48
C VAL A 205 -6.86 -40.51 -23.50
N GLY A 206 -5.61 -40.07 -23.33
CA GLY A 206 -5.25 -38.95 -22.48
C GLY A 206 -4.74 -39.33 -21.09
N GLN A 207 -4.45 -38.31 -20.29
CA GLN A 207 -3.87 -38.48 -18.95
C GLN A 207 -4.97 -38.77 -17.90
N PRO A 208 -4.81 -39.82 -17.06
CA PRO A 208 -5.72 -40.09 -15.97
C PRO A 208 -5.61 -39.02 -14.87
N GLY A 209 -6.70 -38.75 -14.16
CA GLY A 209 -6.62 -37.87 -12.99
C GLY A 209 -7.91 -37.83 -12.18
N THR A 210 -7.86 -37.07 -11.09
CA THR A 210 -8.99 -36.92 -10.15
C THR A 210 -10.04 -35.94 -10.66
N GLY A 211 -11.17 -35.94 -9.96
CA GLY A 211 -12.14 -34.84 -10.05
C GLY A 211 -11.62 -33.58 -9.37
N VAL A 212 -12.16 -32.43 -9.75
CA VAL A 212 -11.80 -31.10 -9.22
C VAL A 212 -13.07 -30.28 -9.08
N HIS A 213 -13.28 -29.66 -7.92
CA HIS A 213 -14.38 -28.72 -7.72
C HIS A 213 -13.97 -27.28 -8.07
N PRO A 214 -14.69 -26.58 -8.98
CA PRO A 214 -14.50 -25.15 -9.18
C PRO A 214 -14.92 -24.39 -7.91
N PRO A 215 -14.29 -23.23 -7.62
CA PRO A 215 -14.57 -22.47 -6.42
C PRO A 215 -16.00 -21.93 -6.43
N VAL A 216 -16.73 -22.14 -5.34
CA VAL A 216 -18.06 -21.57 -5.13
C VAL A 216 -17.97 -20.05 -5.12
N SER A 217 -18.53 -19.40 -6.14
CA SER A 217 -18.35 -17.96 -6.42
C SER A 217 -18.68 -17.05 -5.23
N GLY A 218 -19.76 -17.34 -4.49
CA GLY A 218 -20.18 -16.57 -3.32
C GLY A 218 -19.20 -16.63 -2.15
N THR A 219 -18.67 -17.82 -1.83
CA THR A 219 -17.71 -17.99 -0.74
C THR A 219 -16.33 -17.46 -1.13
N LEU A 220 -15.95 -17.64 -2.40
CA LEU A 220 -14.71 -17.09 -2.95
C LEU A 220 -14.68 -15.56 -2.85
N LEU A 221 -15.77 -14.88 -3.22
CA LEU A 221 -15.86 -13.43 -3.15
C LEU A 221 -15.75 -12.91 -1.71
N ALA A 222 -16.43 -13.58 -0.77
CA ALA A 222 -16.38 -13.20 0.65
C ALA A 222 -14.96 -13.37 1.23
N ARG A 223 -14.31 -14.52 0.99
CA ARG A 223 -12.93 -14.78 1.45
C ARG A 223 -11.92 -13.86 0.77
N THR A 224 -12.14 -13.51 -0.50
CA THR A 224 -11.29 -12.55 -1.23
C THR A 224 -11.34 -11.17 -0.56
N GLY A 225 -12.53 -10.71 -0.17
CA GLY A 225 -12.71 -9.46 0.57
C GLY A 225 -11.95 -9.43 1.90
N GLN A 226 -11.99 -10.52 2.67
CA GLN A 226 -11.24 -10.67 3.92
C GLN A 226 -9.72 -10.66 3.69
N THR A 227 -9.25 -11.34 2.64
CA THR A 227 -7.83 -11.37 2.28
C THR A 227 -7.33 -10.00 1.84
N LEU A 228 -8.12 -9.29 1.03
CA LEU A 228 -7.82 -7.92 0.62
C LEU A 228 -7.69 -6.99 1.83
N ALA A 229 -8.57 -7.14 2.84
CA ALA A 229 -8.50 -6.41 4.09
C ALA A 229 -7.16 -6.66 4.83
N LEU A 230 -6.73 -7.93 4.90
CA LEU A 230 -5.45 -8.31 5.52
C LEU A 230 -4.25 -7.77 4.73
N LEU A 231 -4.27 -7.83 3.40
CA LEU A 231 -3.20 -7.28 2.56
C LEU A 231 -3.07 -5.77 2.74
N LEU A 232 -4.19 -5.03 2.80
CA LEU A 232 -4.19 -3.59 3.06
C LEU A 232 -3.60 -3.26 4.44
N LEU A 233 -4.05 -3.96 5.49
CA LEU A 233 -3.53 -3.78 6.85
C LEU A 233 -2.04 -4.10 6.94
N GLY A 234 -1.64 -5.23 6.37
CA GLY A 234 -0.25 -5.69 6.32
C GLY A 234 0.67 -4.71 5.60
N LEU A 235 0.24 -4.18 4.44
CA LEU A 235 0.99 -3.18 3.68
C LEU A 235 1.25 -1.91 4.50
N TYR A 236 0.22 -1.35 5.13
CA TYR A 236 0.37 -0.14 5.93
C TYR A 236 1.11 -0.38 7.25
N ALA A 237 0.98 -1.57 7.85
CA ALA A 237 1.72 -1.98 9.03
C ALA A 237 3.22 -2.10 8.71
N ALA A 238 3.57 -2.83 7.66
CA ALA A 238 4.94 -3.00 7.19
C ALA A 238 5.57 -1.64 6.85
N THR A 239 4.85 -0.78 6.11
CA THR A 239 5.32 0.56 5.78
C THR A 239 5.57 1.39 7.04
N ASN A 240 4.66 1.37 8.03
CA ASN A 240 4.85 2.08 9.29
C ASN A 240 5.99 1.53 10.16
N LEU A 241 6.20 0.21 10.15
CA LEU A 241 7.28 -0.46 10.85
C LEU A 241 8.64 -0.09 10.26
N VAL A 242 8.79 -0.15 8.92
CA VAL A 242 10.00 0.31 8.21
C VAL A 242 10.28 1.78 8.52
N GLY A 243 9.27 2.64 8.46
CA GLY A 243 9.41 4.06 8.84
C GLY A 243 9.84 4.27 10.27
N TRP A 244 9.33 3.45 11.20
CA TRP A 244 9.71 3.49 12.61
C TRP A 244 11.15 3.04 12.81
N ALA A 245 11.56 1.91 12.24
CA ALA A 245 12.92 1.41 12.33
C ALA A 245 13.92 2.42 11.76
N ARG A 246 13.63 2.98 10.57
CA ARG A 246 14.45 4.02 9.94
C ARG A 246 14.55 5.28 10.79
N ASN A 247 13.46 5.70 11.45
CA ASN A 247 13.48 6.88 12.31
C ASN A 247 14.23 6.63 13.63
N ALA A 248 14.07 5.43 14.22
CA ALA A 248 14.79 5.03 15.42
C ALA A 248 16.31 4.99 15.18
N ALA A 249 16.73 4.47 14.02
CA ALA A 249 18.13 4.42 13.61
C ALA A 249 18.79 5.81 13.39
N ARG A 250 18.02 6.90 13.26
CA ARG A 250 18.58 8.25 13.07
C ARG A 250 19.10 8.92 14.34
N GLY A 251 18.80 8.40 15.53
CA GLY A 251 19.32 8.97 16.78
C GLY A 251 18.88 10.43 17.04
N THR A 252 17.64 10.78 16.68
CA THR A 252 17.08 12.14 16.84
C THR A 252 16.43 12.39 18.21
N ARG A 253 16.54 11.42 19.13
CA ARG A 253 16.13 11.56 20.53
C ARG A 253 17.23 12.28 21.29
N ALA A 254 16.84 13.22 22.14
CA ALA A 254 17.77 13.92 23.02
C ALA A 254 18.38 12.98 24.07
N VAL A 255 19.64 13.22 24.39
CA VAL A 255 20.43 12.56 25.44
C VAL A 255 20.53 13.47 26.68
N SER A 256 20.54 14.79 26.49
CA SER A 256 20.62 15.74 27.60
C SER A 256 19.40 15.70 28.54
N GLY A 257 19.65 16.10 29.78
CA GLY A 257 18.64 16.28 30.82
C GLY A 257 17.62 17.36 30.47
N THR A 258 16.64 17.56 31.35
CA THR A 258 15.67 18.65 31.14
C THR A 258 16.32 19.98 31.51
N PRO A 259 16.32 20.97 30.58
CA PRO A 259 16.89 22.27 30.89
C PRO A 259 16.07 22.98 31.97
N VAL A 260 16.74 23.86 32.71
CA VAL A 260 16.14 24.71 33.74
C VAL A 260 16.25 26.15 33.30
N ASP A 261 15.24 26.95 33.61
CA ASP A 261 15.22 28.38 33.33
C ASP A 261 16.46 29.08 33.90
N SER A 262 16.95 30.06 33.14
CA SER A 262 18.07 30.90 33.51
C SER A 262 17.69 32.36 33.28
N PRO A 263 18.38 33.33 33.90
CA PRO A 263 18.06 34.75 33.73
C PRO A 263 18.06 35.23 32.27
N ARG A 264 18.76 34.52 31.36
CA ARG A 264 18.88 34.86 29.94
C ARG A 264 18.12 33.93 29.00
N VAL A 265 17.58 32.80 29.49
CA VAL A 265 16.85 31.82 28.67
C VAL A 265 15.67 31.23 29.45
N ARG A 266 14.46 31.37 28.89
CA ARG A 266 13.25 30.66 29.30
C ARG A 266 13.05 29.41 28.45
N TRP A 267 12.77 28.27 29.08
CA TRP A 267 12.62 26.98 28.41
C TRP A 267 11.16 26.54 28.38
N HIS A 268 10.66 26.27 27.18
CA HIS A 268 9.29 25.83 26.93
C HIS A 268 9.29 24.36 26.45
N ASP A 269 8.77 23.44 27.28
CA ASP A 269 8.70 22.02 26.91
C ASP A 269 7.48 21.73 26.04
N VAL A 270 7.72 21.33 24.78
CA VAL A 270 6.66 20.93 23.85
C VAL A 270 6.46 19.40 23.77
N SER A 271 7.22 18.61 24.55
CA SER A 271 7.26 17.15 24.47
C SER A 271 5.90 16.51 24.76
N GLY A 272 5.25 16.89 25.87
CA GLY A 272 3.98 16.28 26.29
C GLY A 272 2.86 16.55 25.28
N ARG A 273 2.77 17.80 24.82
CA ARG A 273 1.74 18.22 23.86
C ARG A 273 1.92 17.59 22.48
N SER A 274 3.14 17.61 21.95
CA SER A 274 3.46 16.99 20.66
C SER A 274 3.24 15.48 20.66
N ALA A 275 3.54 14.78 21.76
CA ALA A 275 3.30 13.36 21.90
C ALA A 275 1.79 13.01 21.87
N ARG A 276 0.94 13.79 22.55
CA ARG A 276 -0.53 13.61 22.52
C ARG A 276 -1.09 13.80 21.11
N LEU A 277 -0.65 14.84 20.41
CA LEU A 277 -1.06 15.10 19.02
C LEU A 277 -0.61 13.99 18.07
N ALA A 278 0.64 13.53 18.21
CA ALA A 278 1.16 12.42 17.42
C ALA A 278 0.44 11.10 17.71
N ALA A 279 0.03 10.83 18.96
CA ALA A 279 -0.77 9.66 19.30
C ALA A 279 -2.19 9.75 18.70
N ALA A 280 -2.87 10.89 18.84
CA ALA A 280 -4.18 11.13 18.24
C ALA A 280 -4.15 11.00 16.71
N ALA A 281 -3.10 11.54 16.06
CA ALA A 281 -2.87 11.40 14.63
C ALA A 281 -2.72 9.93 14.19
N ARG A 282 -1.94 9.15 14.93
CA ARG A 282 -1.76 7.72 14.65
C ARG A 282 -3.06 6.95 14.83
N GLY A 283 -3.80 7.20 15.91
CA GLY A 283 -5.10 6.58 16.16
C GLY A 283 -6.10 6.84 15.04
N ARG A 284 -6.21 8.10 14.59
CA ARG A 284 -7.08 8.47 13.45
C ARG A 284 -6.67 7.80 12.15
N PHE A 285 -5.38 7.78 11.83
CA PHE A 285 -4.89 7.09 10.62
C PHE A 285 -5.27 5.61 10.64
N TRP A 286 -5.02 4.92 11.75
CA TRP A 286 -5.33 3.49 11.87
C TRP A 286 -6.82 3.21 11.90
N LEU A 287 -7.63 4.04 12.53
CA LEU A 287 -9.09 3.93 12.47
C LEU A 287 -9.58 3.94 11.01
N ILE A 288 -9.03 4.82 10.18
CA ILE A 288 -9.39 4.89 8.75
C ILE A 288 -8.96 3.64 8.00
N VAL A 289 -7.72 3.17 8.19
CA VAL A 289 -7.24 1.94 7.54
C VAL A 289 -8.08 0.74 7.98
N LEU A 290 -8.47 0.68 9.26
CA LEU A 290 -9.35 -0.36 9.79
C LEU A 290 -10.77 -0.29 9.20
N LEU A 291 -11.35 0.91 9.04
CA LEU A 291 -12.66 1.08 8.38
C LEU A 291 -12.61 0.67 6.91
N MET A 292 -11.54 1.03 6.19
CA MET A 292 -11.31 0.57 4.82
C MET A 292 -11.20 -0.95 4.77
N ALA A 293 -10.40 -1.57 5.65
CA ALA A 293 -10.27 -3.02 5.73
C ALA A 293 -11.61 -3.71 6.07
N ALA A 294 -12.35 -3.19 7.05
CA ALA A 294 -13.66 -3.70 7.45
C ALA A 294 -14.69 -3.64 6.31
N SER A 295 -14.66 -2.58 5.48
CA SER A 295 -15.53 -2.46 4.31
C SER A 295 -15.31 -3.56 3.26
N GLN A 296 -14.11 -4.15 3.23
CA GLN A 296 -13.76 -5.25 2.34
C GLN A 296 -14.07 -6.62 2.98
N ALA A 297 -13.82 -6.76 4.28
CA ALA A 297 -13.99 -8.03 5.00
C ALA A 297 -15.45 -8.40 5.29
N LEU A 298 -16.33 -7.40 5.44
CA LEU A 298 -17.72 -7.62 5.82
C LEU A 298 -18.63 -7.74 4.57
N PRO A 299 -19.64 -8.64 4.59
CA PRO A 299 -20.60 -8.82 3.50
C PRO A 299 -21.65 -7.70 3.50
N LEU A 300 -21.19 -6.46 3.31
CA LEU A 300 -22.04 -5.27 3.30
C LEU A 300 -22.63 -5.03 1.90
N PRO A 301 -23.86 -4.50 1.80
CA PRO A 301 -24.40 -4.05 0.53
C PRO A 301 -23.54 -2.93 -0.06
N THR A 302 -23.45 -2.84 -1.39
CA THR A 302 -22.67 -1.82 -2.12
C THR A 302 -22.84 -0.39 -1.59
N PRO A 303 -24.05 0.13 -1.29
CA PRO A 303 -24.19 1.47 -0.71
C PRO A 303 -23.52 1.60 0.66
N ALA A 304 -23.54 0.56 1.51
CA ALA A 304 -22.85 0.60 2.80
C ALA A 304 -21.32 0.55 2.63
N LYS A 305 -20.80 -0.21 1.66
CA LYS A 305 -19.37 -0.19 1.30
C LYS A 305 -18.96 1.19 0.77
N ALA A 306 -19.74 1.77 -0.13
CA ALA A 306 -19.53 3.11 -0.66
C ALA A 306 -19.61 4.17 0.44
N ALA A 307 -20.54 4.03 1.40
CA ALA A 307 -20.63 4.90 2.56
C ALA A 307 -19.39 4.76 3.45
N LEU A 308 -18.91 3.57 3.78
CA LEU A 308 -17.67 3.41 4.56
C LEU A 308 -16.44 3.97 3.83
N LEU A 309 -16.33 3.68 2.53
CA LEU A 309 -15.27 4.18 1.66
C LEU A 309 -15.41 5.67 1.32
N GLY A 310 -16.56 6.30 1.53
CA GLY A 310 -16.82 7.73 1.30
C GLY A 310 -16.77 8.55 2.60
N VAL A 311 -17.30 8.01 3.70
CA VAL A 311 -17.23 8.55 5.06
C VAL A 311 -15.78 8.54 5.55
N ALA A 312 -14.97 7.53 5.25
CA ALA A 312 -13.54 7.53 5.61
C ALA A 312 -12.76 8.71 4.97
N PRO A 313 -12.83 8.96 3.64
CA PRO A 313 -12.31 10.17 3.01
C PRO A 313 -12.95 11.46 3.51
N LEU A 314 -14.26 11.49 3.77
CA LEU A 314 -14.95 12.64 4.36
C LEU A 314 -14.37 12.92 5.75
N PHE A 315 -14.28 11.98 6.68
CA PHE A 315 -13.65 12.17 8.00
C PHE A 315 -12.17 12.56 7.89
N TYR A 316 -11.45 11.93 6.96
CA TYR A 316 -10.05 12.24 6.63
C TYR A 316 -9.84 13.64 6.02
N SER A 317 -10.89 14.21 5.43
CA SER A 317 -10.90 15.53 4.80
C SER A 317 -11.76 16.56 5.56
N LEU A 318 -12.55 16.16 6.56
CA LEU A 318 -13.47 16.99 7.34
C LEU A 318 -13.10 17.08 8.82
N GLY A 319 -12.02 16.45 9.27
CA GLY A 319 -11.29 16.89 10.48
C GLY A 319 -10.69 18.31 10.36
N ARG A 320 -11.34 19.17 9.56
CA ARG A 320 -10.98 20.49 9.05
C ARG A 320 -11.99 21.55 9.53
N ARG A 321 -12.22 21.66 10.83
CA ARG A 321 -12.75 22.91 11.40
C ARG A 321 -11.67 23.51 12.30
N HIS A 322 -11.51 24.82 12.15
CA HIS A 322 -10.30 25.60 12.29
C HIS A 322 -10.49 26.63 13.40
N THR A 323 -9.50 26.78 14.28
CA THR A 323 -9.12 28.09 14.83
C THR A 323 -7.61 28.28 14.78
N PRO A 324 -7.10 29.47 14.43
CA PRO A 324 -5.70 29.85 14.65
C PRO A 324 -5.32 29.71 16.12
N GLY A 325 -4.08 29.39 16.41
CA GLY A 325 -3.56 29.52 17.77
C GLY A 325 -2.63 28.41 18.16
N GLU A 326 -1.77 28.70 19.13
CA GLU A 326 -1.07 27.74 19.95
C GLU A 326 -2.02 26.62 20.34
N ARG A 327 -3.31 26.91 20.62
CA ARG A 327 -4.37 26.00 21.09
C ARG A 327 -4.87 24.96 20.06
N GLU A 328 -4.90 25.24 18.75
CA GLU A 328 -5.43 24.32 17.72
C GLU A 328 -4.47 24.15 16.51
N LEU A 329 -3.60 23.14 16.60
CA LEU A 329 -2.64 22.78 15.54
C LEU A 329 -3.23 21.94 14.39
N TRP A 330 -4.50 21.58 14.50
CA TRP A 330 -5.21 20.81 13.48
C TRP A 330 -5.82 21.75 12.42
N GLY A 331 -5.70 21.39 11.14
CA GLY A 331 -6.58 21.98 10.12
C GLY A 331 -6.06 23.12 9.26
N ARG A 332 -4.80 23.55 9.34
CA ARG A 332 -4.25 24.51 8.35
C ARG A 332 -3.71 23.80 7.12
N HIS A 333 -4.42 23.90 6.00
CA HIS A 333 -3.79 23.82 4.69
C HIS A 333 -3.53 25.26 4.26
N ALA A 334 -2.26 25.68 4.17
CA ALA A 334 -1.94 26.86 3.38
C ALA A 334 -2.62 26.71 2.00
N PRO A 335 -3.22 27.79 1.43
CA PRO A 335 -3.91 27.73 0.15
C PRO A 335 -3.07 26.92 -0.82
N SER A 336 -3.73 26.08 -1.62
CA SER A 336 -3.03 25.25 -2.62
C SER A 336 -2.01 26.15 -3.30
N GLN A 337 -0.72 25.78 -3.24
CA GLN A 337 0.38 26.51 -3.89
C GLN A 337 0.22 26.54 -5.44
N VAL A 338 -0.98 26.25 -5.93
CA VAL A 338 -1.34 25.98 -7.30
C VAL A 338 -2.39 27.01 -7.68
N ARG A 339 -1.95 28.06 -8.35
CA ARG A 339 -2.67 28.71 -9.47
C ARG A 339 -1.76 29.77 -10.08
N THR A 340 -0.92 29.35 -11.01
CA THR A 340 -0.41 30.21 -12.09
C THR A 340 -0.79 29.61 -13.44
N GLU A 341 -0.99 30.47 -14.43
CA GLU A 341 -1.57 30.13 -15.74
C GLU A 341 -0.63 29.30 -16.63
N ARG A 342 0.69 29.41 -16.46
CA ARG A 342 1.67 28.87 -17.44
C ARG A 342 1.94 27.35 -17.33
N ASN A 343 1.79 26.75 -16.14
CA ASN A 343 2.10 25.32 -15.89
C ASN A 343 0.90 24.53 -15.34
N ARG A 344 -0.31 25.10 -15.37
CA ARG A 344 -1.51 24.50 -14.77
C ARG A 344 -1.86 23.15 -15.39
N ALA A 345 -1.81 23.04 -16.71
CA ALA A 345 -2.17 21.81 -17.42
C ALA A 345 -1.20 20.67 -17.11
N THR A 346 0.11 20.92 -17.14
CA THR A 346 1.12 19.88 -16.88
C THR A 346 1.13 19.43 -15.42
N ALA A 347 1.04 20.36 -14.47
CA ALA A 347 0.95 20.01 -13.05
C ALA A 347 -0.35 19.26 -12.72
N MET A 348 -1.47 19.65 -13.33
CA MET A 348 -2.75 18.94 -13.20
C MET A 348 -2.66 17.53 -13.79
N ALA A 349 -2.05 17.37 -14.98
CA ALA A 349 -1.86 16.05 -15.60
C ALA A 349 -1.07 15.11 -14.69
N TRP A 350 0.05 15.57 -14.11
CA TRP A 350 0.82 14.77 -13.14
C TRP A 350 0.03 14.44 -11.86
N PHE A 351 -0.80 15.37 -11.38
CA PHE A 351 -1.65 15.13 -10.22
C PHE A 351 -2.75 14.09 -10.51
N VAL A 352 -3.42 14.20 -11.65
CA VAL A 352 -4.45 13.24 -12.09
C VAL A 352 -3.83 11.86 -12.31
N LEU A 353 -2.70 11.79 -13.02
CA LEU A 353 -1.97 10.54 -13.24
C LEU A 353 -1.56 9.89 -11.91
N SER A 354 -1.07 10.68 -10.96
CA SER A 354 -0.73 10.21 -9.62
C SER A 354 -1.95 9.65 -8.86
N GLY A 355 -3.10 10.32 -8.93
CA GLY A 355 -4.36 9.82 -8.38
C GLY A 355 -4.82 8.52 -9.04
N ALA A 356 -4.72 8.42 -10.37
CA ALA A 356 -5.03 7.21 -11.12
C ALA A 356 -4.14 6.03 -10.73
N LEU A 357 -2.82 6.24 -10.57
CA LEU A 357 -1.90 5.20 -10.10
C LEU A 357 -2.17 4.77 -8.65
N LEU A 358 -2.64 5.67 -7.79
CA LEU A 358 -3.05 5.30 -6.42
C LEU A 358 -4.23 4.34 -6.47
N VAL A 359 -5.27 4.69 -7.24
CA VAL A 359 -6.47 3.85 -7.38
C VAL A 359 -6.12 2.52 -8.02
N LEU A 360 -5.34 2.54 -9.10
CA LEU A 360 -4.89 1.33 -9.78
C LEU A 360 -4.05 0.43 -8.86
N GLY A 361 -3.12 1.01 -8.08
CA GLY A 361 -2.31 0.26 -7.13
C GLY A 361 -3.09 -0.32 -5.94
N LEU A 362 -4.19 0.31 -5.54
CA LEU A 362 -5.11 -0.24 -4.53
C LEU A 362 -6.01 -1.33 -5.12
N LEU A 363 -6.54 -1.12 -6.33
CA LEU A 363 -7.36 -2.10 -7.04
C LEU A 363 -6.55 -3.34 -7.45
N SER A 364 -5.28 -3.16 -7.80
CA SER A 364 -4.40 -4.27 -8.19
C SER A 364 -4.14 -5.26 -7.04
N LEU A 365 -4.42 -4.90 -5.77
CA LEU A 365 -4.39 -5.82 -4.63
C LEU A 365 -5.53 -6.86 -4.67
N LEU A 366 -6.57 -6.65 -5.47
CA LEU A 366 -7.65 -7.62 -5.63
C LEU A 366 -7.16 -8.93 -6.25
N ALA A 367 -6.29 -8.85 -7.26
CA ALA A 367 -5.77 -10.02 -7.96
C ALA A 367 -4.93 -10.96 -7.05
N PRO A 368 -3.91 -10.49 -6.30
CA PRO A 368 -3.21 -11.36 -5.35
C PRO A 368 -4.11 -11.83 -4.20
N ALA A 369 -5.10 -11.04 -3.78
CA ALA A 369 -6.08 -11.50 -2.78
C ALA A 369 -6.90 -12.69 -3.31
N MET A 370 -7.39 -12.59 -4.55
CA MET A 370 -8.14 -13.66 -5.22
C MET A 370 -7.27 -14.90 -5.43
N LEU A 371 -6.03 -14.74 -5.92
CA LEU A 371 -5.10 -15.85 -6.13
C LEU A 371 -4.72 -16.57 -4.85
N LEU A 372 -4.58 -15.86 -3.72
CA LEU A 372 -4.36 -16.49 -2.41
C LEU A 372 -5.55 -17.37 -2.00
N GLN A 373 -6.77 -16.99 -2.37
CA GLN A 373 -7.96 -17.79 -2.09
C GLN A 373 -8.11 -18.96 -3.06
N VAL A 374 -7.86 -18.75 -4.35
CA VAL A 374 -7.82 -19.84 -5.34
C VAL A 374 -6.70 -20.84 -4.98
N GLY A 375 -5.57 -20.37 -4.46
CA GLY A 375 -4.48 -21.21 -3.94
C GLY A 375 -4.87 -22.13 -2.78
N SER A 376 -6.05 -21.95 -2.18
CA SER A 376 -6.60 -22.83 -1.14
C SER A 376 -7.66 -23.82 -1.66
N THR A 377 -7.89 -23.86 -2.97
CA THR A 377 -8.88 -24.72 -3.63
C THR A 377 -8.21 -25.89 -4.36
N GLU A 378 -9.02 -26.85 -4.83
CA GLU A 378 -8.54 -28.02 -5.58
C GLU A 378 -7.98 -27.68 -6.97
N GLU A 379 -8.27 -26.49 -7.49
CA GLU A 379 -7.67 -25.98 -8.72
C GLU A 379 -6.16 -25.77 -8.60
N VAL A 380 -5.61 -25.76 -7.38
CA VAL A 380 -4.18 -25.57 -7.13
C VAL A 380 -3.63 -26.79 -6.42
N GLY A 381 -2.84 -27.57 -7.16
CA GLY A 381 -2.20 -28.79 -6.67
C GLY A 381 -0.97 -28.55 -5.78
N PRO A 382 -0.32 -29.64 -5.36
CA PRO A 382 0.87 -29.60 -4.51
C PRO A 382 1.98 -28.71 -5.08
N GLY A 383 2.68 -27.97 -4.21
CA GLY A 383 3.70 -27.00 -4.63
C GLY A 383 3.16 -25.68 -5.17
N GLY A 384 1.84 -25.44 -5.09
CA GLY A 384 1.21 -24.17 -5.47
C GLY A 384 1.12 -23.98 -6.98
N ARG A 385 1.03 -25.07 -7.75
CA ARG A 385 0.83 -25.05 -9.21
C ARG A 385 -0.64 -25.27 -9.54
N TRP A 386 -1.10 -24.69 -10.64
CA TRP A 386 -2.43 -24.99 -11.16
C TRP A 386 -2.59 -26.48 -11.44
N HIS A 387 -3.79 -27.01 -11.23
CA HIS A 387 -4.11 -28.39 -11.55
C HIS A 387 -3.97 -28.60 -13.07
N PRO A 388 -3.41 -29.72 -13.55
CA PRO A 388 -3.19 -29.94 -14.98
C PRO A 388 -4.43 -29.76 -15.85
N THR A 389 -5.62 -30.11 -15.35
CA THR A 389 -6.89 -29.90 -16.06
C THR A 389 -7.22 -28.43 -16.27
N VAL A 390 -6.99 -27.59 -15.25
CA VAL A 390 -7.15 -26.13 -15.35
C VAL A 390 -6.11 -25.54 -16.31
N MET A 391 -4.89 -26.07 -16.32
CA MET A 391 -3.85 -25.69 -17.28
C MET A 391 -4.16 -26.11 -18.73
N ALA A 392 -5.00 -27.14 -18.92
CA ALA A 392 -5.37 -27.66 -20.24
C ALA A 392 -6.35 -26.73 -20.97
N ASP A 393 -7.27 -26.11 -20.22
CA ASP A 393 -8.38 -25.31 -20.74
C ASP A 393 -8.03 -23.86 -21.14
N GLY A 394 -6.93 -23.69 -21.87
CA GLY A 394 -6.60 -22.43 -22.51
C GLY A 394 -5.09 -22.13 -22.54
N PRO A 395 -4.59 -21.44 -23.57
CA PRO A 395 -3.17 -21.18 -23.77
C PRO A 395 -2.64 -20.02 -22.91
N HIS A 396 -3.21 -19.81 -21.73
CA HIS A 396 -2.86 -18.67 -20.89
C HIS A 396 -1.53 -18.90 -20.16
N GLY A 397 -0.46 -18.23 -20.61
CA GLY A 397 0.89 -18.41 -20.06
C GLY A 397 1.01 -18.15 -18.55
N TRP A 398 0.09 -17.38 -17.94
CA TRP A 398 0.06 -17.19 -16.48
C TRP A 398 -0.29 -18.48 -15.72
N ARG A 399 -1.08 -19.41 -16.30
CA ARG A 399 -1.37 -20.73 -15.69
C ARG A 399 -0.13 -21.63 -15.62
N LEU A 400 0.95 -21.33 -16.33
CA LEU A 400 2.22 -22.05 -16.21
C LEU A 400 3.04 -21.59 -14.99
N VAL A 401 2.74 -20.41 -14.47
CA VAL A 401 3.44 -19.83 -13.32
C VAL A 401 2.81 -20.39 -12.03
N PRO A 402 3.62 -20.85 -11.06
CA PRO A 402 3.13 -21.17 -9.72
C PRO A 402 2.37 -19.99 -9.09
N VAL A 403 1.23 -20.28 -8.48
CA VAL A 403 0.29 -19.29 -7.92
C VAL A 403 0.98 -18.36 -6.91
N HIS A 404 1.86 -18.90 -6.06
CA HIS A 404 2.59 -18.10 -5.07
C HIS A 404 3.58 -17.10 -5.70
N LEU A 405 4.17 -17.42 -6.86
CA LEU A 405 5.00 -16.48 -7.62
C LEU A 405 4.15 -15.41 -8.29
N LEU A 406 3.00 -15.77 -8.88
CA LEU A 406 2.04 -14.78 -9.41
C LEU A 406 1.58 -13.81 -8.32
N VAL A 407 1.27 -14.31 -7.12
CA VAL A 407 0.92 -13.48 -5.97
C VAL A 407 2.07 -12.52 -5.63
N ALA A 408 3.31 -13.00 -5.58
CA ALA A 408 4.48 -12.16 -5.30
C ALA A 408 4.69 -11.08 -6.37
N ASP A 409 4.59 -11.43 -7.66
CA ASP A 409 4.72 -10.51 -8.78
C ASP A 409 3.64 -9.42 -8.75
N LEU A 410 2.38 -9.80 -8.53
CA LEU A 410 1.26 -8.85 -8.48
C LEU A 410 1.31 -7.95 -7.23
N LEU A 411 1.78 -8.47 -6.10
CA LEU A 411 2.05 -7.65 -4.91
C LEU A 411 3.18 -6.65 -5.18
N ALA A 412 4.25 -7.06 -5.85
CA ALA A 412 5.34 -6.17 -6.23
C ALA A 412 4.85 -5.06 -7.17
N VAL A 413 4.06 -5.39 -8.18
CA VAL A 413 3.40 -4.41 -9.07
C VAL A 413 2.54 -3.44 -8.27
N SER A 414 1.70 -3.93 -7.35
CA SER A 414 0.85 -3.09 -6.50
C SER A 414 1.66 -2.09 -5.68
N VAL A 415 2.75 -2.55 -5.04
CA VAL A 415 3.66 -1.67 -4.26
C VAL A 415 4.33 -0.63 -5.15
N ILE A 416 4.76 -1.00 -6.37
CA ILE A 416 5.40 -0.08 -7.33
C ILE A 416 4.42 0.99 -7.78
N LEU A 417 3.18 0.63 -8.10
CA LEU A 417 2.13 1.58 -8.50
C LEU A 417 1.87 2.60 -7.38
N LEU A 418 1.75 2.13 -6.13
CA LEU A 418 1.54 3.00 -4.96
C LEU A 418 2.75 3.91 -4.68
N TRP A 419 3.97 3.39 -4.87
CA TRP A 419 5.19 4.19 -4.74
C TRP A 419 5.31 5.24 -5.85
N ALA A 420 5.07 4.84 -7.11
CA ALA A 420 5.08 5.70 -8.28
C ALA A 420 4.02 6.80 -8.17
N SER A 421 2.83 6.49 -7.65
CA SER A 421 1.80 7.48 -7.33
C SER A 421 2.36 8.59 -6.42
N GLY A 422 2.97 8.24 -5.28
CA GLY A 422 3.57 9.21 -4.36
C GLY A 422 4.73 10.00 -4.99
N PHE A 423 5.54 9.33 -5.83
CA PHE A 423 6.64 9.98 -6.55
C PHE A 423 6.14 11.01 -7.57
N LEU A 424 5.14 10.64 -8.39
CA LEU A 424 4.53 11.53 -9.38
C LEU A 424 3.79 12.69 -8.72
N TYR A 425 3.13 12.46 -7.57
CA TYR A 425 2.52 13.53 -6.79
C TYR A 425 3.57 14.58 -6.36
N ARG A 426 4.74 14.13 -5.90
CA ARG A 426 5.84 15.03 -5.56
C ARG A 426 6.38 15.78 -6.77
N LEU A 427 6.43 15.14 -7.94
CA LEU A 427 6.81 15.78 -9.18
C LEU A 427 5.78 16.83 -9.63
N ALA A 428 4.49 16.53 -9.48
CA ALA A 428 3.39 17.47 -9.71
C ALA A 428 3.54 18.71 -8.82
N ARG A 429 3.75 18.50 -7.52
CA ARG A 429 4.00 19.58 -6.55
C ARG A 429 5.24 20.42 -6.87
N ARG A 430 6.30 19.80 -7.40
CA ARG A 430 7.53 20.52 -7.80
C ARG A 430 7.27 21.46 -8.97
N ARG A 431 6.53 20.97 -9.96
CA ARG A 431 6.19 21.76 -11.15
C ARG A 431 5.17 22.86 -10.88
N SER A 432 4.37 22.72 -9.84
CA SER A 432 3.40 23.75 -9.43
C SER A 432 3.95 24.76 -8.42
N ALA A 433 5.17 24.59 -7.90
CA ALA A 433 5.75 25.53 -6.95
C ALA A 433 5.95 26.91 -7.60
N LEU A 434 5.43 27.96 -6.94
CA LEU A 434 5.61 29.35 -7.37
C LEU A 434 7.01 29.85 -7.02
N ASP A 435 7.56 30.65 -7.93
CA ASP A 435 8.69 31.54 -7.68
C ASP A 435 8.31 32.65 -6.69
N ALA A 436 9.30 33.23 -6.01
CA ALA A 436 9.06 34.22 -4.96
C ALA A 436 8.24 35.43 -5.43
N PRO A 437 8.54 36.09 -6.57
CA PRO A 437 7.78 37.24 -7.03
C PRO A 437 6.28 36.93 -7.21
N ARG A 438 5.94 35.86 -7.92
CA ARG A 438 4.54 35.44 -8.12
C ARG A 438 3.84 35.03 -6.84
N LYS A 439 4.57 34.44 -5.89
CA LYS A 439 3.99 34.09 -4.59
C LYS A 439 3.65 35.34 -3.79
N LEU A 440 4.48 36.38 -3.85
CA LEU A 440 4.23 37.67 -3.20
C LEU A 440 3.12 38.46 -3.89
N GLU A 441 2.96 38.32 -5.21
CA GLU A 441 1.80 38.86 -5.94
C GLU A 441 0.48 38.16 -5.54
N ALA A 442 0.52 36.84 -5.37
CA ALA A 442 -0.66 36.04 -5.03
C ALA A 442 -1.05 36.10 -3.53
N ASP A 443 -0.11 36.42 -2.65
CA ASP A 443 -0.29 36.49 -1.20
C ASP A 443 0.27 37.82 -0.69
N THR A 444 -0.61 38.80 -0.49
CA THR A 444 -0.26 40.17 -0.12
C THR A 444 0.15 40.35 1.34
N ARG A 445 0.12 39.28 2.15
CA ARG A 445 0.56 39.32 3.54
C ARG A 445 2.09 39.49 3.61
N ALA A 446 2.56 40.14 4.67
CA ALA A 446 3.99 40.34 4.87
C ALA A 446 4.76 39.00 4.83
N PRO A 447 5.89 38.91 4.10
CA PRO A 447 6.57 37.64 3.86
C PRO A 447 7.30 37.13 5.10
N ILE A 448 7.60 35.83 5.07
CA ILE A 448 8.49 35.18 6.03
C ILE A 448 9.75 34.77 5.28
N ILE A 449 10.90 35.26 5.71
CA ILE A 449 12.18 34.94 5.06
C ILE A 449 12.77 33.71 5.73
N PHE A 450 13.20 32.75 4.93
CA PHE A 450 13.93 31.58 5.42
C PHE A 450 15.39 31.62 4.95
N LEU A 451 16.29 31.93 5.89
CA LEU A 451 17.73 31.99 5.72
C LEU A 451 18.37 30.69 6.18
N ARG A 452 19.32 30.16 5.40
CA ARG A 452 20.00 28.90 5.70
C ARG A 452 21.24 28.71 4.85
N ASN A 453 22.11 27.81 5.30
CA ASN A 453 23.16 27.29 4.45
C ASN A 453 22.57 26.33 3.40
N PHE A 454 22.96 26.50 2.13
CA PHE A 454 22.49 25.65 1.02
C PHE A 454 22.91 24.18 1.15
N SER A 455 23.99 23.88 1.86
CA SER A 455 24.41 22.49 2.08
C SER A 455 23.44 21.70 2.96
N ASP A 456 22.56 22.39 3.70
CA ASP A 456 21.61 21.80 4.65
C ASP A 456 20.24 21.43 4.05
N ASP A 457 20.05 21.63 2.76
CA ASP A 457 18.78 21.39 2.02
C ASP A 457 18.32 19.93 2.00
N GLU A 458 19.18 18.99 2.41
CA GLU A 458 18.92 17.55 2.35
C GLU A 458 18.36 16.97 3.64
N GLY A 459 18.29 17.76 4.72
CA GLY A 459 17.68 17.35 5.98
C GLY A 459 16.24 16.86 5.76
N THR A 460 15.93 15.64 6.23
CA THR A 460 14.58 15.07 6.13
C THR A 460 14.05 14.68 7.49
N ILE A 461 12.73 14.63 7.63
CA ILE A 461 12.05 14.22 8.85
C ILE A 461 10.93 13.24 8.50
N ARG A 462 10.67 12.27 9.39
CA ARG A 462 9.49 11.42 9.26
C ARG A 462 8.26 12.27 9.54
N THR A 463 7.28 12.20 8.66
CA THR A 463 6.04 12.94 8.81
C THR A 463 4.87 12.02 9.04
N SER A 464 3.96 12.45 9.91
CA SER A 464 2.68 11.78 10.09
C SER A 464 1.87 11.86 8.80
N PRO A 465 1.22 10.76 8.36
CA PRO A 465 0.24 10.84 7.29
C PRO A 465 -0.80 11.92 7.53
N MET A 466 -1.22 12.15 8.77
CA MET A 466 -2.26 13.12 9.09
C MET A 466 -1.85 14.58 8.90
N THR A 467 -0.55 14.90 8.89
CA THR A 467 -0.07 16.28 8.70
C THR A 467 0.04 16.67 7.23
N ARG A 468 -0.11 15.72 6.29
CA ARG A 468 0.01 15.96 4.84
C ARG A 468 -1.28 16.46 4.22
N LYS A 469 -1.16 17.13 3.06
CA LYS A 469 -2.27 17.87 2.44
C LYS A 469 -3.24 16.98 1.63
N ALA A 470 -2.72 16.23 0.66
CA ALA A 470 -3.55 15.50 -0.29
C ALA A 470 -3.73 14.03 0.11
N ALA A 471 -4.88 13.45 -0.24
CA ALA A 471 -5.16 12.04 0.03
C ALA A 471 -4.08 11.10 -0.52
N VAL A 472 -3.53 11.41 -1.69
CA VAL A 472 -2.42 10.68 -2.30
C VAL A 472 -1.16 10.70 -1.44
N ASP A 473 -0.84 11.83 -0.83
CA ASP A 473 0.35 11.98 0.02
C ASP A 473 0.17 11.27 1.36
N LYS A 474 -1.06 11.27 1.87
CA LYS A 474 -1.41 10.67 3.15
C LYS A 474 -1.55 9.12 3.05
N LEU A 475 -2.07 8.58 1.94
CA LEU A 475 -2.16 7.12 1.68
C LEU A 475 -0.91 6.55 0.99
N GLY A 476 -0.03 7.40 0.48
CA GLY A 476 1.19 6.99 -0.20
C GLY A 476 2.22 6.34 0.74
N LEU A 477 3.08 5.51 0.16
CA LEU A 477 4.10 4.76 0.91
C LEU A 477 5.33 5.59 1.32
N ILE A 478 5.45 6.83 0.82
CA ILE A 478 6.59 7.70 1.13
C ILE A 478 6.41 8.33 2.51
N GLN A 479 7.37 8.14 3.42
CA GLN A 479 7.21 8.54 4.83
C GLN A 479 8.05 9.74 5.30
N PHE A 480 8.99 10.20 4.48
CA PHE A 480 9.95 11.24 4.84
C PHE A 480 9.83 12.43 3.89
N GLU A 481 9.79 13.63 4.45
CA GLU A 481 9.74 14.92 3.73
C GLU A 481 10.97 15.75 4.09
N ARG A 482 11.32 16.72 3.23
CA ARG A 482 12.40 17.65 3.56
C ARG A 482 11.97 18.53 4.73
N PHE A 483 12.91 18.85 5.61
CA PHE A 483 12.62 19.67 6.79
C PHE A 483 12.06 21.06 6.40
N GLU A 484 12.58 21.64 5.32
CA GLU A 484 12.05 22.89 4.74
C GLU A 484 10.55 22.80 4.39
N GLU A 485 10.08 21.67 3.87
CA GLU A 485 8.64 21.50 3.56
C GLU A 485 7.79 21.57 4.83
N ILE A 486 8.33 21.17 5.98
CA ILE A 486 7.66 21.21 7.28
C ILE A 486 7.62 22.62 7.83
N LEU A 487 8.74 23.35 7.74
CA LEU A 487 8.77 24.78 8.06
C LEU A 487 7.72 25.55 7.25
N VAL A 488 7.74 25.37 5.93
CA VAL A 488 6.81 26.05 5.03
C VAL A 488 5.36 25.66 5.32
N ARG A 489 5.09 24.38 5.60
CA ARG A 489 3.74 23.90 5.94
C ARG A 489 3.16 24.65 7.13
N TYR A 490 3.92 24.79 8.21
CA TYR A 490 3.43 25.40 9.45
C TYR A 490 3.51 26.93 9.44
N LEU A 491 4.46 27.52 8.70
CA LEU A 491 4.64 28.98 8.66
C LEU A 491 3.81 29.68 7.57
N SER A 492 3.43 29.00 6.49
CA SER A 492 2.69 29.62 5.36
C SER A 492 1.34 30.22 5.75
N VAL A 493 0.86 29.91 6.95
CA VAL A 493 -0.35 30.49 7.48
C VAL A 493 -0.15 31.88 8.09
N TYR A 494 1.06 32.23 8.50
CA TYR A 494 1.42 33.55 9.02
C TYR A 494 1.88 34.50 7.91
N GLY A 495 2.36 33.96 6.78
CA GLY A 495 2.70 34.75 5.59
C GLY A 495 3.35 33.89 4.50
N PRO A 496 3.57 34.43 3.29
CA PRO A 496 4.26 33.70 2.25
C PRO A 496 5.73 33.47 2.61
N VAL A 497 6.10 32.19 2.76
CA VAL A 497 7.51 31.81 3.05
C VAL A 497 8.35 31.86 1.77
N ILE A 498 9.42 32.66 1.79
CA ILE A 498 10.38 32.87 0.70
C ILE A 498 11.80 32.51 1.14
N ALA A 499 12.64 32.10 0.20
CA ALA A 499 14.06 31.84 0.44
C ALA A 499 14.89 32.15 -0.81
N VAL A 500 16.16 32.53 -0.62
CA VAL A 500 17.08 32.72 -1.74
C VAL A 500 17.42 31.38 -2.39
N ASN A 501 17.54 31.38 -3.72
CA ASN A 501 17.90 30.20 -4.48
C ASN A 501 19.42 29.94 -4.43
N ASN A 502 19.83 28.68 -4.45
CA ASN A 502 21.24 28.36 -4.65
C ASN A 502 21.60 28.63 -6.12
N PRO A 503 22.57 29.51 -6.43
CA PRO A 503 22.91 29.88 -7.81
C PRO A 503 23.39 28.69 -8.65
N ASN A 504 23.92 27.66 -8.00
CA ASN A 504 24.40 26.44 -8.65
C ASN A 504 23.30 25.38 -8.86
N SER A 505 22.06 25.64 -8.42
CA SER A 505 20.96 24.68 -8.49
C SER A 505 20.03 24.93 -9.68
N ARG A 506 19.88 23.92 -10.55
CA ARG A 506 19.02 23.99 -11.76
C ARG A 506 17.56 23.60 -11.51
N ARG A 507 17.16 23.28 -10.26
CA ARG A 507 15.84 22.69 -9.96
C ARG A 507 15.14 23.51 -8.88
N ALA A 508 13.91 23.93 -9.14
CA ALA A 508 13.02 24.48 -8.11
C ALA A 508 12.73 23.40 -7.04
N PRO A 509 13.19 23.57 -5.78
CA PRO A 509 12.94 22.61 -4.72
C PRO A 509 11.48 22.71 -4.22
N LEU A 510 10.96 21.62 -3.66
CA LEU A 510 9.74 21.68 -2.83
C LEU A 510 10.07 22.42 -1.55
N GLY A 511 9.25 23.39 -1.16
CA GLY A 511 9.46 24.17 0.06
C GLY A 511 9.12 25.65 -0.10
N ALA A 512 10.02 26.52 0.36
CA ALA A 512 9.88 27.96 0.30
C ALA A 512 9.97 28.42 -1.16
N ALA A 513 9.21 29.46 -1.50
CA ALA A 513 9.28 30.02 -2.84
C ALA A 513 10.66 30.66 -3.05
N ARG A 514 11.23 30.45 -4.23
CA ARG A 514 12.62 30.81 -4.51
C ARG A 514 12.72 32.13 -5.23
N GLU A 515 13.57 32.98 -4.70
CA GLU A 515 14.02 34.19 -5.35
C GLU A 515 15.42 33.96 -5.92
N SER A 516 15.55 34.13 -7.23
CA SER A 516 16.87 34.13 -7.89
C SER A 516 17.34 35.57 -7.94
N LEU A 517 18.38 35.88 -7.16
CA LEU A 517 18.97 37.21 -7.08
C LEU A 517 20.23 37.27 -7.95
N ALA A 518 20.46 38.41 -8.62
CA ALA A 518 21.70 38.66 -9.35
C ALA A 518 22.88 38.80 -8.38
N HIS A 519 24.08 38.42 -8.81
CA HIS A 519 25.27 38.38 -7.95
C HIS A 519 25.69 39.75 -7.41
N ASP A 520 25.29 40.83 -8.08
CA ASP A 520 25.72 42.19 -7.73
C ASP A 520 24.69 42.91 -6.83
N ASP A 521 23.44 42.42 -6.77
CA ASP A 521 22.31 43.05 -6.06
C ASP A 521 21.74 42.23 -4.91
N TRP A 522 22.22 41.00 -4.67
CA TRP A 522 21.60 40.09 -3.69
C TRP A 522 21.63 40.63 -2.26
N GLN A 523 22.68 41.35 -1.86
CA GLN A 523 22.80 41.95 -0.54
C GLN A 523 21.72 43.02 -0.30
N LYS A 524 21.52 43.89 -1.29
CA LYS A 524 20.49 44.93 -1.23
C LYS A 524 19.10 44.29 -1.12
N ALA A 525 18.81 43.31 -1.97
CA ALA A 525 17.55 42.60 -1.95
C ALA A 525 17.28 41.89 -0.61
N ILE A 526 18.28 41.19 -0.03
CA ILE A 526 18.14 40.59 1.30
C ILE A 526 17.83 41.65 2.36
N GLY A 527 18.50 42.80 2.33
CA GLY A 527 18.22 43.91 3.23
C GLY A 527 16.77 44.40 3.15
N GLU A 528 16.28 44.67 1.93
CA GLU A 528 14.89 45.09 1.69
C GLU A 528 13.86 44.04 2.13
N ARG A 529 14.19 42.75 1.94
CA ARG A 529 13.36 41.65 2.43
C ARG A 529 13.35 41.67 3.96
N ILE A 530 14.52 41.73 4.62
CA ILE A 530 14.62 41.79 6.08
C ILE A 530 13.73 42.91 6.62
N ASP A 531 13.78 44.10 6.01
CA ASP A 531 12.98 45.25 6.44
C ASP A 531 11.48 44.99 6.33
N SER A 532 11.03 44.42 5.21
CA SER A 532 9.60 44.23 4.86
C SER A 532 8.95 42.94 5.41
N CYS A 533 9.72 42.03 5.99
CA CYS A 533 9.18 40.74 6.45
C CYS A 533 8.47 40.82 7.81
N THR A 534 7.47 39.95 8.03
CA THR A 534 6.85 39.80 9.35
C THR A 534 7.69 38.95 10.30
N MET A 535 8.57 38.09 9.75
CA MET A 535 9.35 37.13 10.51
C MET A 535 10.55 36.64 9.69
N ILE A 536 11.65 36.43 10.39
CA ILE A 536 12.88 35.86 9.83
C ILE A 536 13.08 34.49 10.47
N VAL A 537 13.26 33.45 9.67
CA VAL A 537 13.53 32.10 10.13
C VAL A 537 14.92 31.71 9.69
N VAL A 538 15.77 31.31 10.64
CA VAL A 538 17.17 30.97 10.38
C VAL A 538 17.38 29.50 10.71
N ALA A 539 17.93 28.71 9.77
CA ALA A 539 18.38 27.36 10.08
C ALA A 539 19.70 27.41 10.88
N ALA A 540 19.60 27.33 12.20
CA ALA A 540 20.67 27.63 13.15
C ALA A 540 21.56 26.41 13.48
N ALA A 541 21.89 25.57 12.48
CA ALA A 541 22.84 24.46 12.66
C ALA A 541 23.60 24.14 11.35
N PRO A 542 24.40 25.09 10.84
CA PRO A 542 24.97 25.01 9.51
C PRO A 542 26.04 23.92 9.41
N GLU A 543 26.08 23.19 8.29
CA GLU A 543 27.14 22.20 8.03
C GLU A 543 28.52 22.85 7.86
N ALA A 544 28.58 24.09 7.38
CA ALA A 544 29.82 24.83 7.20
C ALA A 544 29.64 26.32 7.54
N ASP A 545 30.75 26.96 7.91
CA ASP A 545 30.82 28.41 8.06
C ASP A 545 30.98 29.02 6.66
N THR A 546 30.02 29.85 6.26
CA THR A 546 30.00 30.46 4.92
C THR A 546 29.91 31.97 5.07
N PRO A 547 30.73 32.74 4.32
CA PRO A 547 30.72 34.20 4.39
C PRO A 547 29.34 34.81 4.12
N GLY A 548 28.58 34.23 3.19
CA GLY A 548 27.22 34.69 2.86
C GLY A 548 26.27 34.59 4.04
N LEU A 549 26.17 33.42 4.68
CA LEU A 549 25.30 33.26 5.86
C LEU A 549 25.76 34.14 7.03
N ARG A 550 27.08 34.29 7.25
CA ARG A 550 27.61 35.19 8.29
C ARG A 550 27.14 36.63 8.07
N TRP A 551 27.26 37.13 6.84
CA TRP A 551 26.78 38.45 6.47
C TRP A 551 25.26 38.58 6.66
N GLU A 552 24.47 37.58 6.25
CA GLU A 552 23.02 37.56 6.46
C GLU A 552 22.64 37.65 7.96
N LEU A 553 23.38 36.98 8.85
CA LEU A 553 23.19 37.06 10.30
C LEU A 553 23.54 38.47 10.83
N GLU A 554 24.64 39.06 10.37
CA GLU A 554 25.03 40.43 10.76
C GLU A 554 23.95 41.45 10.39
N GLN A 555 23.36 41.32 9.19
CA GLN A 555 22.29 42.21 8.74
C GLN A 555 21.02 42.13 9.59
N ILE A 556 20.68 40.97 10.15
CA ILE A 556 19.52 40.85 11.07
C ILE A 556 19.72 41.76 12.29
N VAL A 557 20.94 41.75 12.86
CA VAL A 557 21.25 42.53 14.05
C VAL A 557 21.37 44.01 13.72
N GLU A 558 22.09 44.37 12.66
CA GLU A 558 22.29 45.76 12.23
C GLU A 558 20.97 46.48 11.91
N ARG A 559 19.96 45.74 11.44
CA ARG A 559 18.62 46.25 11.11
C ARG A 559 17.63 46.13 12.27
N GLY A 560 18.08 45.76 13.47
CA GLY A 560 17.22 45.63 14.66
C GLY A 560 16.13 44.55 14.54
N ALA A 561 16.32 43.56 13.66
CA ALA A 561 15.30 42.57 13.32
C ALA A 561 15.32 41.32 14.24
N LEU A 562 16.12 41.32 15.31
CA LEU A 562 16.29 40.18 16.21
C LEU A 562 14.98 39.74 16.89
N ALA A 563 14.13 40.70 17.30
CA ALA A 563 12.86 40.43 17.98
C ALA A 563 11.83 39.68 17.11
N ARG A 564 11.97 39.74 15.78
CA ARG A 564 11.16 39.01 14.80
C ARG A 564 11.88 37.78 14.21
N THR A 565 13.00 37.38 14.80
CA THR A 565 13.81 36.25 14.33
C THR A 565 13.54 34.97 15.12
N VAL A 566 13.33 33.87 14.39
CA VAL A 566 13.18 32.51 14.91
C VAL A 566 14.38 31.68 14.45
N LEU A 567 15.22 31.26 15.39
CA LEU A 567 16.32 30.34 15.16
C LEU A 567 15.80 28.91 15.22
N VAL A 568 15.84 28.15 14.14
CA VAL A 568 15.35 26.77 14.11
C VAL A 568 16.51 25.79 13.97
N VAL A 569 16.54 24.77 14.83
CA VAL A 569 17.53 23.69 14.78
C VAL A 569 16.95 22.53 13.96
N PRO A 570 17.53 22.17 12.81
CA PRO A 570 17.04 21.07 11.97
C PRO A 570 17.15 19.68 12.65
N PRO A 571 16.44 18.66 12.14
CA PRO A 571 16.30 17.34 12.76
C PRO A 571 17.50 16.42 12.51
N TYR A 572 18.69 16.88 12.87
CA TYR A 572 19.91 16.10 12.81
C TYR A 572 20.05 15.17 14.03
N PRO A 573 20.86 14.10 13.93
CA PRO A 573 21.22 13.28 15.09
C PRO A 573 21.89 14.13 16.17
N ALA A 574 21.70 13.78 17.46
CA ALA A 574 22.24 14.55 18.58
C ALA A 574 23.76 14.80 18.46
N SER A 575 24.51 13.80 17.99
CA SER A 575 25.97 13.89 17.75
C SER A 575 26.39 14.94 16.73
N GLN A 576 25.50 15.31 15.80
CA GLN A 576 25.76 16.33 14.78
C GLN A 576 25.23 17.71 15.20
N VAL A 577 24.16 17.75 16.00
CA VAL A 577 23.52 19.02 16.38
C VAL A 577 24.47 19.89 17.20
N VAL A 578 25.11 19.36 18.24
CA VAL A 578 26.00 20.14 19.12
C VAL A 578 27.15 20.84 18.37
N PRO A 579 27.96 20.17 17.53
CA PRO A 579 29.04 20.86 16.80
C PRO A 579 28.50 21.86 15.77
N ARG A 580 27.35 21.58 15.14
CA ARG A 580 26.69 22.52 14.22
C ARG A 580 26.13 23.75 14.95
N TRP A 581 25.58 23.57 16.14
CA TRP A 581 25.10 24.64 17.00
C TRP A 581 26.25 25.55 17.46
N ARG A 582 27.36 24.98 17.93
CA ARG A 582 28.56 25.77 18.27
C ARG A 582 29.05 26.60 17.10
N ARG A 583 29.08 26.02 15.90
CA ARG A 583 29.44 26.76 14.68
C ARG A 583 28.49 27.92 14.41
N PHE A 584 27.18 27.71 14.57
CA PHE A 584 26.20 28.79 14.47
C PHE A 584 26.49 29.92 15.47
N LEU A 585 26.77 29.61 16.74
CA LEU A 585 27.11 30.60 17.76
C LEU A 585 28.37 31.41 17.41
N THR A 586 29.39 30.76 16.83
CA THR A 586 30.61 31.44 16.33
C THR A 586 30.33 32.33 15.10
N MET A 587 29.32 31.99 14.29
CA MET A 587 28.93 32.81 13.15
C MET A 587 28.08 34.01 13.58
N GLY A 588 27.12 33.79 14.49
CA GLY A 588 26.16 34.77 14.96
C GLY A 588 26.51 35.34 16.33
N THR A 589 27.77 35.67 16.61
CA THR A 589 28.20 36.19 17.93
C THR A 589 27.38 37.40 18.39
N ARG A 590 26.97 38.26 17.43
CA ARG A 590 26.13 39.44 17.68
C ARG A 590 24.68 39.13 18.08
N PHE A 591 24.22 37.88 17.95
CA PHE A 591 22.91 37.49 18.47
C PHE A 591 22.92 37.39 20.00
N ASP A 592 24.10 37.27 20.62
CA ASP A 592 24.25 37.17 22.08
C ASP A 592 23.37 36.06 22.69
N VAL A 593 23.35 34.91 22.00
CA VAL A 593 22.67 33.70 22.46
C VAL A 593 23.51 33.08 23.58
N PRO A 594 22.94 32.79 24.76
CA PRO A 594 23.71 32.29 25.90
C PRO A 594 24.39 30.95 25.62
N ASP A 595 25.66 30.81 26.03
CA ASP A 595 26.45 29.59 25.85
C ASP A 595 25.83 28.36 26.55
N SER A 596 25.04 28.59 27.61
CA SER A 596 24.28 27.56 28.31
C SER A 596 23.33 26.78 27.39
N THR A 597 22.92 27.37 26.26
CA THR A 597 22.12 26.67 25.24
C THR A 597 22.87 25.50 24.58
N THR A 598 24.21 25.53 24.58
CA THR A 598 25.05 24.49 23.97
C THR A 598 24.92 23.14 24.67
N GLU A 599 24.74 23.14 25.99
CA GLU A 599 24.54 21.93 26.80
C GLU A 599 23.28 21.16 26.37
N TYR A 600 22.24 21.91 25.98
CA TYR A 600 20.92 21.37 25.63
C TYR A 600 20.61 21.45 24.13
N ALA A 601 21.61 21.69 23.28
CA ALA A 601 21.41 21.88 21.83
C ALA A 601 20.70 20.69 21.17
N ASP A 602 20.90 19.46 21.68
CA ASP A 602 20.24 18.24 21.24
C ASP A 602 18.74 18.14 21.65
N ARG A 603 18.21 19.08 22.44
CA ARG A 603 16.77 19.23 22.73
C ARG A 603 16.12 20.42 22.05
N ILE A 604 16.91 21.46 21.74
CA ILE A 604 16.40 22.68 21.11
C ILE A 604 15.78 22.33 19.77
N LEU A 605 14.53 22.80 19.59
CA LEU A 605 13.83 22.79 18.30
C LEU A 605 13.93 24.17 17.67
N LEU A 606 13.70 25.23 18.46
CA LEU A 606 13.86 26.61 18.04
C LEU A 606 14.07 27.57 19.21
N LEU A 607 14.60 28.76 18.94
CA LEU A 607 14.69 29.89 19.87
C LEU A 607 14.16 31.18 19.26
N THR A 608 13.62 32.07 20.08
CA THR A 608 13.25 33.43 19.71
C THR A 608 13.75 34.42 20.75
N ASN A 609 14.11 35.64 20.35
CA ASN A 609 14.48 36.69 21.29
C ASN A 609 13.22 37.45 21.77
N GLY A 610 13.05 37.58 23.08
CA GLY A 610 11.97 38.31 23.72
C GLY A 610 12.22 39.83 23.77
N HIS A 611 11.19 40.62 24.10
CA HIS A 611 11.31 42.09 24.24
C HIS A 611 12.20 42.52 25.42
N ASP A 612 12.32 41.66 26.42
CA ASP A 612 13.17 41.80 27.60
C ASP A 612 14.64 41.43 27.31
N GLY A 613 14.98 41.05 26.07
CA GLY A 613 16.29 40.54 25.70
C GLY A 613 16.54 39.09 26.14
N VAL A 614 15.55 38.45 26.77
CA VAL A 614 15.61 37.05 27.22
C VAL A 614 15.25 36.13 26.06
N TRP A 615 15.98 35.03 25.90
CA TRP A 615 15.72 34.05 24.85
C TRP A 615 14.63 33.05 25.27
N ASP A 616 13.58 32.91 24.48
CA ASP A 616 12.59 31.83 24.63
C ASP A 616 13.03 30.62 23.79
N SER A 617 13.36 29.52 24.44
CA SER A 617 13.83 28.27 23.83
C SER A 617 12.75 27.19 23.91
N TYR A 618 12.27 26.73 22.76
CA TYR A 618 11.28 25.67 22.66
C TYR A 618 11.99 24.34 22.42
N HIS A 619 11.79 23.39 23.32
CA HIS A 619 12.57 22.16 23.33
C HIS A 619 11.69 20.90 23.37
N GLY A 620 12.24 19.78 22.91
CA GLY A 620 11.54 18.50 22.90
C GLY A 620 12.46 17.30 23.09
N ARG A 621 11.95 16.23 23.70
CA ARG A 621 12.68 14.94 23.85
C ARG A 621 12.99 14.27 22.51
N GLN A 622 12.18 14.54 21.48
CA GLN A 622 12.34 14.00 20.14
C GLN A 622 12.03 15.07 19.09
N ARG A 623 12.80 15.07 18.00
CA ARG A 623 12.57 15.95 16.84
C ARG A 623 11.56 15.33 15.87
N THR A 624 10.29 15.44 16.20
CA THR A 624 9.17 14.96 15.36
C THR A 624 8.51 16.12 14.62
N ASP A 625 7.79 15.83 13.54
CA ASP A 625 7.03 16.85 12.80
C ASP A 625 6.02 17.59 13.70
N TRP A 626 5.38 16.89 14.65
CA TRP A 626 4.50 17.50 15.65
C TRP A 626 5.23 18.33 16.69
N ALA A 627 6.45 17.97 17.08
CA ALA A 627 7.25 18.78 17.99
C ALA A 627 7.59 20.13 17.36
N TYR A 628 8.01 20.13 16.09
CA TYR A 628 8.18 21.37 15.33
C TYR A 628 6.86 22.10 15.09
N ALA A 629 5.75 21.40 14.86
CA ALA A 629 4.44 22.04 14.68
C ALA A 629 4.06 22.89 15.91
N VAL A 630 4.15 22.30 17.11
CA VAL A 630 3.82 22.98 18.37
C VAL A 630 4.77 24.16 18.60
N ALA A 631 6.08 23.92 18.48
CA ALA A 631 7.08 24.95 18.74
C ALA A 631 6.94 26.13 17.74
N LEU A 632 6.78 25.84 16.45
CA LEU A 632 6.69 26.88 15.41
C LEU A 632 5.43 27.73 15.58
N ALA A 633 4.28 27.13 15.92
CA ALA A 633 3.06 27.89 16.14
C ALA A 633 3.18 28.85 17.33
N ALA A 634 3.68 28.35 18.47
CA ALA A 634 3.88 29.15 19.68
C ALA A 634 4.87 30.30 19.44
N ALA A 635 6.02 30.00 18.82
CA ALA A 635 7.02 30.99 18.49
C ALA A 635 6.54 32.02 17.47
N ALA A 636 5.80 31.58 16.44
CA ALA A 636 5.28 32.46 15.42
C ALA A 636 4.27 33.47 15.98
N GLU A 637 3.35 33.01 16.83
CA GLU A 637 2.37 33.87 17.50
C GLU A 637 3.05 34.84 18.46
N GLY A 638 4.05 34.37 19.22
CA GLY A 638 4.88 35.23 20.04
C GLY A 638 5.55 36.34 19.22
N VAL A 639 6.21 35.99 18.11
CA VAL A 639 6.86 36.98 17.23
C VAL A 639 5.87 37.98 16.63
N ILE A 640 4.70 37.52 16.17
CA ILE A 640 3.72 38.38 15.49
C ILE A 640 2.99 39.29 16.48
N ALA A 641 2.66 38.81 17.68
CA ALA A 641 2.10 39.66 18.73
C ALA A 641 3.06 40.81 19.08
N ARG A 642 4.37 40.50 19.15
CA ARG A 642 5.43 41.49 19.39
C ARG A 642 5.55 42.52 18.27
N SER A 643 5.53 42.09 17.00
CA SER A 643 5.66 43.02 15.86
C SER A 643 4.44 43.91 15.63
N SER A 644 3.26 43.50 16.11
CA SER A 644 2.01 44.25 15.99
C SER A 644 1.70 45.17 17.18
N GLY A 645 2.55 45.18 18.22
CA GLY A 645 2.34 45.99 19.43
C GLY A 645 1.14 45.53 20.29
N GLN A 646 0.64 44.31 20.05
CA GLN A 646 -0.54 43.77 20.72
C GLN A 646 -0.09 42.85 21.86
N PRO A 647 -0.54 43.05 23.12
CA PRO A 647 -0.07 42.25 24.24
C PRO A 647 -0.40 40.76 24.03
N PRO A 648 0.51 39.84 24.39
CA PRO A 648 0.26 38.41 24.25
C PRO A 648 -0.86 37.98 25.19
N GLY A 649 -2.03 37.68 24.62
CA GLY A 649 -3.04 36.81 25.23
C GLY A 649 -3.54 37.18 26.64
N GLY A 650 -4.00 38.41 26.84
CA GLY A 650 -4.95 38.72 27.92
C GLY A 650 -6.36 38.39 27.44
N GLY A 651 -7.02 37.42 28.06
CA GLY A 651 -8.39 37.03 27.73
C GLY A 651 -9.36 38.21 27.82
N ARG A 652 -10.27 38.30 26.85
CA ARG A 652 -11.60 38.84 27.12
C ARG A 652 -12.33 37.80 28.00
N ASP A 653 -12.05 37.82 29.28
CA ASP A 653 -13.05 37.48 30.30
C ASP A 653 -13.98 38.70 30.38
N GLY A 654 -14.84 38.82 29.38
CA GLY A 654 -15.96 39.74 29.37
C GLY A 654 -17.20 38.88 29.27
N ALA A 655 -17.87 38.72 30.41
CA ALA A 655 -19.15 38.04 30.53
C ALA A 655 -20.11 38.50 29.42
N GLU A 656 -20.39 37.62 28.48
CA GLU A 656 -21.67 37.60 27.77
C GLU A 656 -22.46 36.45 28.39
N GLN A 657 -22.93 36.72 29.60
CA GLN A 657 -24.01 36.00 30.23
C GLN A 657 -25.24 36.31 29.38
N VAL A 658 -25.47 35.50 28.35
CA VAL A 658 -26.71 35.53 27.59
C VAL A 658 -27.79 35.08 28.56
N ASP A 659 -28.55 36.06 29.01
CA ASP A 659 -29.82 35.95 29.71
C ASP A 659 -30.73 35.03 28.89
N ILE A 660 -30.90 33.78 29.34
CA ILE A 660 -32.00 32.90 28.93
C ILE A 660 -32.96 32.86 30.11
N ALA A 661 -33.64 33.97 30.30
CA ALA A 661 -34.91 34.07 30.97
C ALA A 661 -35.81 34.94 30.07
N ASP A 662 -37.08 34.58 30.01
CA ASP A 662 -38.18 35.23 29.28
C ASP A 662 -38.22 35.06 27.76
N ARG A 663 -38.86 33.96 27.35
CA ARG A 663 -40.09 34.06 26.53
C ARG A 663 -40.91 32.77 26.62
N GLU A 664 -41.96 32.86 27.44
CA GLU A 664 -43.20 32.10 27.28
C GLU A 664 -43.83 32.38 25.90
N VAL A 665 -44.24 31.30 25.24
CA VAL A 665 -45.49 31.03 24.47
C VAL A 665 -45.18 30.06 23.33
#